data_AF-A0AAV3UW72-F1
#
_entry.id   AF-A0AAV3UW72-F1
#
_cell.length_a   1.000
_cell.length_b   1.000
_cell.length_c   1.000
_cell.angle_alpha   90.00
_cell.angle_beta   90.00
_cell.angle_gamma   90.00
#
_symmetry.space_group_name_H-M   'P 1'
#
loop_
_entity.id
_entity.type
_entity.pdbx_description
1 polymer ?
#
loop_
_entity_poly.entity_id
_entity_poly.type
_entity_poly.pdbx_seq_one_letter_code
_entity_poly.pdbx_strand_id
1 'polypeptide(L)'
;MNGVTQLGQHKFNKQQTRLLGAVKALIEDELPTFKSMQDNKTLIGEWDDFYWTYQNKNIYFTKRYDNTGELVTGKTPVEARVPMDDIWCDIAKLYTLIHIKKGKANKSIVASIAGCFWLADHFNYDLDSIITLKQADIDELPSTLDKHFAKRSVFEKYKETVAFVKTFLVPKKLCPSFAPKVKLANPANKQNDVTTEEYQKRRDKKFNVNIDKYIGIAKRRFEADQTLISKGEEPAHPVMKSGYDELRFLAIPFFMAFGLRIGEVCRLHKDCIGFDETNERWYLRVLTEKGELASARPVPLMWQEIILESHKRILEITAPFRALAKSIEQHREQAVINVLHFPDRDEYFSTALQEAGYKPSSYFLRSEVGKTGEFHTSGLGFNNLREKAPYADAIVDKVTIKTSPNTPKNLKVVISKEALSEIAMQRYNDMQKQVYESNDDGEDITEEIVSTSYAFKMPFSDFLFIAKEDTFDGGSNSHGFLPLPMRPKSFTRWLKKDSSRAKSLFQRYDVRDEDGNIVNVESHQFRHWLTDAMKRSGKNEMMIDLFMGRTAGQTRNYDHRTAKERAEEIRERYLSEDSIPDDVLGRRIKRMRENNVSLDEIEMALSHTLSVVHFTPWGTCNRDLDVSPCEKGMMCLRSNDGDACQHFGIDPNDEEAKASIINTKTHYENQLSVLLPNYQELSETLNKQEPLDQHVQYCIDIIKGCENALIAYERQRSNNDQIIDIVQVYTPEVNDG
;
A
#
# COMPACT_ATOMS: atom_id res chain seq x y z
N MET A 1 53.66 -7.19 -43.66
CA MET A 1 52.34 -7.28 -42.99
C MET A 1 52.38 -7.94 -41.60
N ASN A 2 53.43 -8.68 -41.21
CA ASN A 2 53.51 -9.37 -39.90
C ASN A 2 53.91 -8.49 -38.69
N GLY A 3 54.53 -7.31 -38.91
CA GLY A 3 54.97 -6.45 -37.80
C GLY A 3 53.85 -5.62 -37.14
N VAL A 4 52.84 -5.21 -37.90
CA VAL A 4 51.70 -4.41 -37.40
C VAL A 4 50.75 -5.26 -36.55
N THR A 5 50.54 -6.52 -36.93
CA THR A 5 49.78 -7.51 -36.15
C THR A 5 50.50 -7.90 -34.85
N GLN A 6 51.82 -8.08 -34.85
CA GLN A 6 52.60 -8.37 -33.63
C GLN A 6 52.59 -7.20 -32.62
N LEU A 7 52.69 -5.95 -33.08
CA LEU A 7 52.59 -4.74 -32.24
C LEU A 7 51.19 -4.56 -31.63
N GLY A 8 50.13 -4.84 -32.40
CA GLY A 8 48.76 -4.83 -31.92
C GLY A 8 48.52 -5.86 -30.82
N GLN A 9 49.01 -7.09 -31.02
CA GLN A 9 48.87 -8.19 -30.07
C GLN A 9 49.67 -7.97 -28.78
N HIS A 10 50.87 -7.39 -28.89
CA HIS A 10 51.66 -7.00 -27.72
C HIS A 10 50.99 -5.87 -26.90
N LYS A 11 50.38 -4.89 -27.57
CA LYS A 11 49.62 -3.81 -26.90
C LYS A 11 48.37 -4.36 -26.20
N PHE A 12 47.72 -5.33 -26.81
CA PHE A 12 46.54 -6.00 -26.29
C PHE A 12 46.86 -6.85 -25.05
N ASN A 13 47.90 -7.69 -25.11
CA ASN A 13 48.38 -8.48 -23.96
C ASN A 13 48.77 -7.59 -22.77
N LYS A 14 49.34 -6.41 -23.04
CA LYS A 14 49.67 -5.41 -22.00
C LYS A 14 48.41 -4.81 -21.36
N GLN A 15 47.34 -4.60 -22.12
CA GLN A 15 46.06 -4.14 -21.59
C GLN A 15 45.37 -5.21 -20.74
N GLN A 16 45.41 -6.47 -21.16
CA GLN A 16 44.88 -7.61 -20.41
C GLN A 16 45.61 -7.79 -19.07
N THR A 17 46.95 -7.72 -19.08
CA THR A 17 47.76 -7.78 -17.85
C THR A 17 47.43 -6.62 -16.89
N ARG A 18 47.17 -5.42 -17.45
CA ARG A 18 46.77 -4.25 -16.67
C ARG A 18 45.38 -4.41 -16.05
N LEU A 19 44.42 -4.98 -16.78
CA LEU A 19 43.08 -5.26 -16.27
C LEU A 19 43.13 -6.24 -15.11
N LEU A 20 43.83 -7.37 -15.29
CA LEU A 20 44.08 -8.36 -14.24
C LEU A 20 44.71 -7.74 -12.99
N GLY A 21 45.77 -6.95 -13.17
CA GLY A 21 46.42 -6.25 -12.07
C GLY A 21 45.51 -5.23 -11.37
N ALA A 22 44.67 -4.51 -12.11
CA ALA A 22 43.74 -3.53 -11.54
C ALA A 22 42.62 -4.19 -10.73
N VAL A 23 42.06 -5.30 -11.21
CA VAL A 23 41.05 -6.07 -10.46
C VAL A 23 41.69 -6.63 -9.19
N LYS A 24 42.87 -7.25 -9.28
CA LYS A 24 43.58 -7.78 -8.11
C LYS A 24 43.86 -6.72 -7.06
N ALA A 25 44.32 -5.53 -7.46
CA ALA A 25 44.55 -4.42 -6.54
C ALA A 25 43.24 -3.96 -5.85
N LEU A 26 42.11 -3.95 -6.57
CA LEU A 26 40.81 -3.62 -5.98
C LEU A 26 40.33 -4.67 -4.98
N ILE A 27 40.63 -5.96 -5.23
CA ILE A 27 40.35 -7.04 -4.28
C ILE A 27 41.20 -6.84 -3.02
N GLU A 28 42.51 -6.59 -3.18
CA GLU A 28 43.43 -6.38 -2.06
C GLU A 28 43.01 -5.19 -1.18
N ASP A 29 42.54 -4.10 -1.76
CA ASP A 29 42.00 -2.93 -1.04
C ASP A 29 40.72 -3.26 -0.24
N GLU A 30 39.90 -4.18 -0.75
CA GLU A 30 38.57 -4.49 -0.21
C GLU A 30 38.56 -5.68 0.76
N LEU A 31 39.60 -6.53 0.72
CA LEU A 31 39.77 -7.70 1.60
C LEU A 31 39.69 -7.37 3.10
N PRO A 32 40.29 -6.28 3.62
CA PRO A 32 40.14 -5.91 5.04
C PRO A 32 38.69 -5.60 5.42
N THR A 33 37.95 -4.95 4.50
CA THR A 33 36.53 -4.63 4.73
C THR A 33 35.67 -5.89 4.69
N PHE A 34 35.97 -6.81 3.75
CA PHE A 34 35.31 -8.11 3.66
C PHE A 34 35.48 -8.92 4.95
N LYS A 35 36.71 -9.01 5.47
CA LYS A 35 37.00 -9.70 6.74
C LYS A 35 36.25 -9.10 7.92
N SER A 36 36.23 -7.77 8.03
CA SER A 36 35.44 -7.09 9.07
C SER A 36 33.93 -7.41 8.99
N MET A 37 33.38 -7.61 7.79
CA MET A 37 31.99 -8.02 7.62
C MET A 37 31.74 -9.49 8.00
N GLN A 38 32.73 -10.37 7.80
CA GLN A 38 32.68 -11.75 8.27
C GLN A 38 32.73 -11.82 9.81
N ASP A 39 33.62 -11.05 10.44
CA ASP A 39 33.77 -10.99 11.90
C ASP A 39 32.47 -10.52 12.58
N ASN A 40 31.79 -9.55 11.97
CA ASN A 40 30.50 -9.03 12.44
C ASN A 40 29.29 -9.92 12.04
N LYS A 41 29.53 -11.13 11.50
CA LYS A 41 28.51 -12.07 10.98
C LYS A 41 27.50 -11.46 10.00
N THR A 42 27.86 -10.35 9.36
CA THR A 42 26.99 -9.66 8.39
C THR A 42 26.99 -10.37 7.04
N LEU A 43 28.11 -10.99 6.68
CA LEU A 43 28.31 -11.75 5.45
C LEU A 43 28.98 -13.10 5.80
N ILE A 44 28.46 -14.20 5.27
CA ILE A 44 29.02 -15.55 5.47
C ILE A 44 29.48 -16.11 4.11
N GLY A 45 30.70 -16.63 4.06
CA GLY A 45 31.34 -17.19 2.87
C GLY A 45 32.77 -16.70 2.70
N GLU A 46 33.59 -17.45 1.97
CA GLU A 46 34.96 -17.08 1.58
C GLU A 46 34.97 -16.28 0.27
N TRP A 47 36.05 -15.54 0.01
CA TRP A 47 36.16 -14.75 -1.22
C TRP A 47 35.99 -15.61 -2.47
N ASP A 48 36.57 -16.80 -2.48
CA ASP A 48 36.58 -17.71 -3.63
C ASP A 48 35.28 -18.52 -3.78
N ASP A 49 34.34 -18.42 -2.83
CA ASP A 49 33.08 -19.15 -2.91
C ASP A 49 32.23 -18.69 -4.10
N PHE A 50 31.48 -19.62 -4.67
CA PHE A 50 30.55 -19.36 -5.77
C PHE A 50 29.20 -18.78 -5.27
N TYR A 51 29.01 -18.68 -3.96
CA TYR A 51 27.91 -17.94 -3.35
C TYR A 51 28.31 -17.32 -2.01
N TRP A 52 27.68 -16.20 -1.66
CA TRP A 52 27.78 -15.60 -0.32
C TRP A 52 26.41 -15.52 0.34
N THR A 53 26.34 -15.69 1.65
CA THR A 53 25.10 -15.53 2.41
C THR A 53 25.07 -14.16 3.06
N TYR A 54 24.09 -13.34 2.67
CA TYR A 54 23.85 -12.00 3.19
C TYR A 54 22.36 -11.86 3.54
N GLN A 55 22.02 -11.46 4.77
CA GLN A 55 20.63 -11.39 5.26
C GLN A 55 19.88 -12.73 5.08
N ASN A 56 20.49 -13.83 5.56
CA ASN A 56 19.97 -15.21 5.47
C ASN A 56 19.58 -15.68 4.06
N LYS A 57 20.12 -15.04 3.02
CA LYS A 57 19.86 -15.35 1.61
C LYS A 57 21.16 -15.45 0.82
N ASN A 58 21.22 -16.44 -0.05
CA ASN A 58 22.39 -16.71 -0.86
C ASN A 58 22.39 -15.81 -2.11
N ILE A 59 23.50 -15.12 -2.32
CA ILE A 59 23.85 -14.40 -3.54
C ILE A 59 24.75 -15.34 -4.34
N TYR A 60 24.28 -15.82 -5.48
CA TYR A 60 25.01 -16.77 -6.32
C TYR A 60 25.79 -16.06 -7.43
N PHE A 61 27.07 -16.40 -7.59
CA PHE A 61 27.97 -15.95 -8.65
C PHE A 61 28.13 -17.04 -9.70
N THR A 62 27.05 -17.29 -10.44
CA THR A 62 26.95 -18.41 -11.40
C THR A 62 26.62 -17.90 -12.80
N LYS A 63 26.91 -18.71 -13.82
CA LYS A 63 26.52 -18.42 -15.21
C LYS A 63 25.00 -18.34 -15.36
N ARG A 64 24.53 -17.72 -16.46
CA ARG A 64 23.08 -17.52 -16.72
C ARG A 64 22.38 -18.81 -17.12
N TYR A 65 23.13 -19.77 -17.63
CA TYR A 65 22.65 -21.08 -18.05
C TYR A 65 23.20 -22.17 -17.13
N ASP A 66 22.37 -23.15 -16.82
CA ASP A 66 22.76 -24.33 -16.05
C ASP A 66 23.52 -25.37 -16.91
N ASN A 67 23.90 -26.49 -16.31
CA ASN A 67 24.60 -27.57 -17.00
C ASN A 67 23.79 -28.24 -18.14
N THR A 68 22.49 -27.97 -18.25
CA THR A 68 21.61 -28.46 -19.32
C THR A 68 21.31 -27.43 -20.40
N GLY A 69 21.77 -26.18 -20.21
CA GLY A 69 21.50 -25.06 -21.12
C GLY A 69 20.17 -24.35 -20.82
N GLU A 70 19.52 -24.63 -19.70
CA GLU A 70 18.32 -23.90 -19.26
C GLU A 70 18.68 -22.64 -18.46
N LEU A 71 17.79 -21.64 -18.49
CA LEU A 71 17.99 -20.37 -17.81
C LEU A 71 17.93 -20.54 -16.28
N VAL A 72 18.98 -20.12 -15.57
CA VAL A 72 19.02 -20.14 -14.11
C VAL A 72 18.00 -19.17 -13.52
N THR A 73 17.12 -19.70 -12.66
CA THR A 73 16.11 -18.95 -11.90
C THR A 73 16.30 -19.14 -10.39
N GLY A 74 15.49 -18.45 -9.57
CA GLY A 74 15.50 -18.64 -8.12
C GLY A 74 15.09 -20.04 -7.65
N LYS A 75 14.50 -20.87 -8.54
CA LYS A 75 14.09 -22.25 -8.25
C LYS A 75 15.11 -23.30 -8.68
N THR A 76 16.14 -22.90 -9.42
CA THR A 76 17.17 -23.83 -9.92
C THR A 76 17.99 -24.36 -8.74
N PRO A 77 18.10 -25.69 -8.55
CA PRO A 77 18.90 -26.31 -7.50
C PRO A 77 20.36 -25.87 -7.54
N VAL A 78 21.04 -25.91 -6.40
CA VAL A 78 22.45 -25.49 -6.31
C VAL A 78 23.35 -26.35 -7.21
N GLU A 79 23.11 -27.66 -7.25
CA GLU A 79 23.88 -28.64 -8.03
C GLU A 79 23.80 -28.45 -9.55
N ALA A 80 22.73 -27.84 -10.05
CA ALA A 80 22.56 -27.57 -11.48
C ALA A 80 23.31 -26.31 -11.93
N ARG A 81 23.67 -25.41 -10.99
CA ARG A 81 24.27 -24.13 -11.33
C ARG A 81 25.74 -24.28 -11.70
N VAL A 82 26.15 -23.60 -12.76
CA VAL A 82 27.56 -23.57 -13.20
C VAL A 82 28.25 -22.36 -12.56
N PRO A 83 29.29 -22.56 -11.72
CA PRO A 83 30.10 -21.46 -11.17
C PRO A 83 30.71 -20.58 -12.24
N MET A 84 30.89 -19.30 -11.91
CA MET A 84 31.60 -18.34 -12.73
C MET A 84 33.04 -18.27 -12.18
N ASP A 85 34.01 -18.85 -12.90
CA ASP A 85 35.40 -18.96 -12.42
C ASP A 85 36.34 -17.89 -13.03
N ASP A 86 35.76 -16.91 -13.72
CA ASP A 86 36.48 -15.89 -14.50
C ASP A 86 36.57 -14.54 -13.75
N ILE A 87 37.38 -13.60 -14.24
CA ILE A 87 37.49 -12.21 -13.71
C ILE A 87 36.12 -11.53 -13.58
N TRP A 88 35.16 -11.90 -14.41
CA TRP A 88 33.79 -11.43 -14.31
C TRP A 88 33.13 -11.75 -12.96
N CYS A 89 33.50 -12.87 -12.33
CA CYS A 89 33.09 -13.24 -10.97
C CYS A 89 33.66 -12.27 -9.95
N ASP A 90 34.96 -11.96 -10.01
CA ASP A 90 35.61 -10.99 -9.12
C ASP A 90 35.01 -9.59 -9.27
N ILE A 91 34.74 -9.17 -10.51
CA ILE A 91 34.06 -7.91 -10.81
C ILE A 91 32.64 -7.89 -10.21
N ALA A 92 31.89 -8.98 -10.30
CA ALA A 92 30.56 -9.10 -9.71
C ALA A 92 30.61 -9.08 -8.18
N LYS A 93 31.60 -9.75 -7.57
CA LYS A 93 31.87 -9.76 -6.12
C LYS A 93 32.22 -8.37 -5.59
N LEU A 94 33.13 -7.65 -6.25
CA LEU A 94 33.47 -6.26 -5.93
C LEU A 94 32.26 -5.32 -6.05
N TYR A 95 31.45 -5.48 -7.11
CA TYR A 95 30.24 -4.68 -7.29
C TYR A 95 29.19 -4.97 -6.21
N THR A 96 29.09 -6.24 -5.78
CA THR A 96 28.20 -6.69 -4.69
C THR A 96 28.57 -6.02 -3.38
N LEU A 97 29.86 -5.97 -3.04
CA LEU A 97 30.33 -5.32 -1.81
C LEU A 97 29.99 -3.84 -1.73
N ILE A 98 30.06 -3.12 -2.86
CA ILE A 98 29.66 -1.70 -2.90
C ILE A 98 28.18 -1.52 -2.49
N HIS A 99 27.29 -2.43 -2.88
CA HIS A 99 25.88 -2.34 -2.52
C HIS A 99 25.61 -2.80 -1.09
N ILE A 100 26.36 -3.79 -0.59
CA ILE A 100 26.32 -4.21 0.83
C ILE A 100 26.75 -3.03 1.72
N LYS A 101 27.85 -2.34 1.40
CA LYS A 101 28.29 -1.12 2.11
C LYS A 101 27.25 -0.01 2.13
N LYS A 102 26.39 0.05 1.11
CA LYS A 102 25.27 1.02 1.03
C LYS A 102 24.01 0.57 1.78
N GLY A 103 24.05 -0.57 2.47
CA GLY A 103 22.92 -1.10 3.23
C GLY A 103 21.74 -1.55 2.35
N LYS A 104 21.98 -1.94 1.09
CA LYS A 104 20.90 -2.41 0.22
C LYS A 104 20.43 -3.81 0.61
N ALA A 105 19.11 -4.04 0.55
CA ALA A 105 18.53 -5.37 0.75
C ALA A 105 19.01 -6.40 -0.29
N ASN A 106 19.16 -7.66 0.11
CA ASN A 106 19.63 -8.77 -0.74
C ASN A 106 18.93 -8.83 -2.12
N LYS A 107 17.59 -8.73 -2.17
CA LYS A 107 16.82 -8.73 -3.44
C LYS A 107 17.23 -7.61 -4.40
N SER A 108 17.54 -6.43 -3.86
CA SER A 108 17.97 -5.27 -4.65
C SER A 108 19.40 -5.44 -5.18
N ILE A 109 20.27 -6.06 -4.39
CA ILE A 109 21.62 -6.44 -4.79
C ILE A 109 21.56 -7.42 -5.97
N VAL A 110 20.80 -8.52 -5.83
CA VAL A 110 20.62 -9.53 -6.89
C VAL A 110 20.11 -8.92 -8.20
N ALA A 111 19.19 -7.95 -8.12
CA ALA A 111 18.72 -7.21 -9.29
C ALA A 111 19.81 -6.31 -9.91
N SER A 112 20.59 -5.61 -9.08
CA SER A 112 21.66 -4.71 -9.54
C SER A 112 22.81 -5.49 -10.21
N ILE A 113 23.21 -6.63 -9.65
CA ILE A 113 24.29 -7.47 -10.21
C ILE A 113 23.85 -8.24 -11.45
N ALA A 114 22.54 -8.39 -11.69
CA ALA A 114 22.03 -9.05 -12.89
C ALA A 114 22.53 -8.37 -14.17
N GLY A 115 22.73 -7.04 -14.15
CA GLY A 115 23.32 -6.31 -15.29
C GLY A 115 24.74 -6.78 -15.63
N CYS A 116 25.56 -7.11 -14.63
CA CYS A 116 26.89 -7.69 -14.85
C CYS A 116 26.79 -9.07 -15.51
N PHE A 117 25.90 -9.94 -15.00
CA PHE A 117 25.76 -11.30 -15.53
C PHE A 117 25.23 -11.34 -16.96
N TRP A 118 24.28 -10.45 -17.33
CA TRP A 118 23.79 -10.36 -18.70
C TRP A 118 24.82 -9.78 -19.67
N LEU A 119 25.64 -8.85 -19.20
CA LEU A 119 26.75 -8.33 -20.01
C LEU A 119 27.83 -9.40 -20.22
N ALA A 120 28.19 -10.13 -19.16
CA ALA A 120 29.15 -11.22 -19.25
C ALA A 120 28.66 -12.32 -20.21
N ASP A 121 27.38 -12.71 -20.10
CA ASP A 121 26.76 -13.71 -20.98
C ASP A 121 26.74 -13.27 -22.46
N HIS A 122 26.43 -12.00 -22.74
CA HIS A 122 26.47 -11.44 -24.09
C HIS A 122 27.87 -11.54 -24.74
N PHE A 123 28.92 -11.37 -23.94
CA PHE A 123 30.30 -11.55 -24.38
C PHE A 123 30.82 -12.98 -24.21
N ASN A 124 29.95 -13.95 -23.88
CA ASN A 124 30.33 -15.33 -23.62
C ASN A 124 31.47 -15.47 -22.57
N TYR A 125 31.43 -14.60 -21.55
CA TYR A 125 32.39 -14.53 -20.45
C TYR A 125 33.82 -14.18 -20.88
N ASP A 126 34.00 -13.69 -22.10
CA ASP A 126 35.29 -13.28 -22.62
C ASP A 126 35.84 -12.05 -21.89
N LEU A 127 37.11 -12.11 -21.53
CA LEU A 127 37.84 -11.07 -20.81
C LEU A 127 38.25 -9.93 -21.74
N ASP A 128 38.54 -10.28 -22.98
CA ASP A 128 39.04 -9.38 -24.01
C ASP A 128 37.97 -8.34 -24.36
N SER A 129 36.71 -8.76 -24.31
CA SER A 129 35.53 -7.92 -24.48
C SER A 129 35.41 -6.76 -23.48
N ILE A 130 35.96 -6.86 -22.27
CA ILE A 130 35.97 -5.75 -21.29
C ILE A 130 36.88 -4.61 -21.77
N ILE A 131 38.00 -4.96 -22.40
CA ILE A 131 39.04 -4.03 -22.85
C ILE A 131 38.55 -3.25 -24.08
N THR A 132 37.73 -3.89 -24.92
CA THR A 132 37.17 -3.29 -26.14
C THR A 132 35.79 -2.68 -25.96
N LEU A 133 35.21 -2.77 -24.75
CA LEU A 133 33.84 -2.37 -24.44
C LEU A 133 33.51 -0.94 -24.89
N LYS A 134 32.46 -0.80 -25.68
CA LYS A 134 31.91 0.46 -26.18
C LYS A 134 30.39 0.51 -25.99
N GLN A 135 29.81 1.68 -26.25
CA GLN A 135 28.35 1.86 -26.21
C GLN A 135 27.61 0.95 -27.22
N ALA A 136 28.20 0.66 -28.38
CA ALA A 136 27.57 -0.18 -29.40
C ALA A 136 27.29 -1.60 -28.87
N ASP A 137 28.23 -2.19 -28.14
CA ASP A 137 28.09 -3.53 -27.59
C ASP A 137 26.97 -3.58 -26.52
N ILE A 138 26.82 -2.50 -25.73
CA ILE A 138 25.71 -2.38 -24.79
C ILE A 138 24.38 -2.26 -25.53
N ASP A 139 24.35 -1.51 -26.64
CA ASP A 139 23.15 -1.29 -27.46
C ASP A 139 22.70 -2.56 -28.20
N GLU A 140 23.56 -3.57 -28.37
CA GLU A 140 23.22 -4.88 -28.94
C GLU A 140 22.59 -5.85 -27.92
N LEU A 141 22.85 -5.66 -26.61
CA LEU A 141 22.34 -6.49 -25.52
C LEU A 141 20.81 -6.71 -25.54
N PRO A 142 19.95 -5.69 -25.81
CA PRO A 142 18.50 -5.88 -25.88
C PRO A 142 18.07 -7.00 -26.84
N SER A 143 18.76 -7.17 -27.98
CA SER A 143 18.45 -8.23 -28.95
C SER A 143 18.69 -9.64 -28.40
N THR A 144 19.65 -9.77 -27.48
CA THR A 144 19.95 -11.02 -26.77
C THR A 144 18.89 -11.29 -25.70
N LEU A 145 18.46 -10.23 -25.00
CA LEU A 145 17.45 -10.29 -23.94
C LEU A 145 16.02 -10.53 -24.45
N ASP A 146 15.67 -10.01 -25.64
CA ASP A 146 14.35 -10.16 -26.26
C ASP A 146 13.99 -11.64 -26.53
N LYS A 147 14.99 -12.52 -26.67
CA LYS A 147 14.78 -13.97 -26.83
C LYS A 147 14.18 -14.63 -25.59
N HIS A 148 14.33 -14.02 -24.41
CA HIS A 148 14.04 -14.66 -23.13
C HIS A 148 13.07 -13.87 -22.24
N PHE A 149 12.87 -12.57 -22.49
CA PHE A 149 12.08 -11.70 -21.61
C PHE A 149 11.07 -10.83 -22.36
N ALA A 150 9.98 -10.50 -21.68
CA ALA A 150 9.02 -9.51 -22.18
C ALA A 150 9.65 -8.10 -22.23
N LYS A 151 9.20 -7.26 -23.17
CA LYS A 151 9.74 -5.90 -23.46
C LYS A 151 10.05 -5.05 -22.21
N ARG A 152 9.20 -5.07 -21.18
CA ARG A 152 9.41 -4.31 -19.94
C ARG A 152 10.62 -4.83 -19.15
N SER A 153 10.77 -6.14 -19.05
CA SER A 153 11.89 -6.79 -18.35
C SER A 153 13.21 -6.62 -19.10
N VAL A 154 13.18 -6.48 -20.43
CA VAL A 154 14.35 -6.16 -21.26
C VAL A 154 14.89 -4.77 -20.94
N PHE A 155 14.01 -3.76 -20.87
CA PHE A 155 14.39 -2.39 -20.53
C PHE A 155 15.05 -2.28 -19.14
N GLU A 156 14.46 -2.89 -18.11
CA GLU A 156 15.04 -2.84 -16.76
C GLU A 156 16.42 -3.48 -16.71
N LYS A 157 16.63 -4.63 -17.39
CA LYS A 157 17.93 -5.30 -17.44
C LYS A 157 19.00 -4.52 -18.21
N TYR A 158 18.60 -3.93 -19.34
CA TYR A 158 19.47 -3.03 -20.11
C TYR A 158 19.87 -1.80 -19.28
N LYS A 159 18.92 -1.22 -18.55
CA LYS A 159 19.16 -0.09 -17.65
C LYS A 159 20.12 -0.44 -16.51
N GLU A 160 19.94 -1.60 -15.85
CA GLU A 160 20.87 -2.07 -14.81
C GLU A 160 22.28 -2.31 -15.38
N THR A 161 22.38 -2.81 -16.61
CA THR A 161 23.66 -3.00 -17.30
C THR A 161 24.36 -1.66 -17.56
N VAL A 162 23.64 -0.67 -18.10
CA VAL A 162 24.17 0.70 -18.28
C VAL A 162 24.60 1.31 -16.95
N ALA A 163 23.82 1.10 -15.88
CA ALA A 163 24.15 1.59 -14.54
C ALA A 163 25.43 0.93 -14.01
N PHE A 164 25.58 -0.38 -14.16
CA PHE A 164 26.79 -1.12 -13.79
C PHE A 164 28.03 -0.59 -14.51
N VAL A 165 27.99 -0.46 -15.84
CA VAL A 165 29.12 0.08 -16.63
C VAL A 165 29.46 1.51 -16.20
N LYS A 166 28.44 2.36 -16.02
CA LYS A 166 28.61 3.78 -15.67
C LYS A 166 29.13 3.99 -14.25
N THR A 167 28.68 3.19 -13.30
CA THR A 167 28.97 3.39 -11.87
C THR A 167 30.18 2.60 -11.38
N PHE A 168 30.56 1.53 -12.08
CA PHE A 168 31.63 0.65 -11.66
C PHE A 168 32.76 0.54 -12.69
N LEU A 169 32.51 -0.01 -13.89
CA LEU A 169 33.57 -0.30 -14.87
C LEU A 169 34.34 0.94 -15.33
N VAL A 170 33.63 2.01 -15.71
CA VAL A 170 34.26 3.26 -16.19
C VAL A 170 34.99 4.00 -15.05
N PRO A 171 34.39 4.25 -13.87
CA PRO A 171 35.07 4.96 -12.77
C PRO A 171 36.28 4.21 -12.23
N LYS A 172 36.23 2.86 -12.17
CA LYS A 172 37.34 2.02 -11.73
C LYS A 172 38.39 1.77 -12.81
N LYS A 173 38.24 2.39 -13.99
CA LYS A 173 39.17 2.31 -15.14
C LYS A 173 39.41 0.85 -15.61
N LEU A 174 38.39 0.00 -15.48
CA LEU A 174 38.43 -1.40 -15.92
C LEU A 174 38.15 -1.52 -17.42
N CYS A 175 37.36 -0.60 -17.99
CA CYS A 175 37.10 -0.51 -19.42
C CYS A 175 37.60 0.84 -20.00
N PRO A 176 37.59 1.03 -21.33
CA PRO A 176 37.84 2.33 -21.94
C PRO A 176 36.92 3.42 -21.38
N SER A 177 37.40 4.66 -21.33
CA SER A 177 36.58 5.78 -20.89
C SER A 177 35.59 6.17 -22.00
N PHE A 178 34.31 5.95 -21.73
CA PHE A 178 33.20 6.46 -22.54
C PHE A 178 32.03 6.83 -21.61
N ALA A 179 30.98 7.45 -22.14
CA ALA A 179 29.81 7.88 -21.37
C ALA A 179 28.61 6.96 -21.67
N PRO A 180 28.32 5.92 -20.84
CA PRO A 180 27.23 5.00 -21.10
C PRO A 180 25.88 5.70 -20.99
N LYS A 181 25.00 5.49 -21.97
CA LYS A 181 23.63 6.06 -21.99
C LYS A 181 22.60 4.97 -22.27
N VAL A 182 21.42 5.14 -21.68
CA VAL A 182 20.24 4.30 -21.98
C VAL A 182 19.61 4.85 -23.26
N LYS A 183 19.78 4.16 -24.39
CA LYS A 183 19.17 4.56 -25.67
C LYS A 183 17.84 3.88 -25.97
N LEU A 184 17.57 2.74 -25.31
CA LEU A 184 16.31 2.03 -25.47
C LEU A 184 15.15 2.89 -24.95
N ALA A 185 14.12 3.10 -25.77
CA ALA A 185 12.94 3.86 -25.37
C ALA A 185 12.22 3.13 -24.23
N ASN A 186 11.90 3.83 -23.15
CA ASN A 186 11.20 3.25 -22.01
C ASN A 186 9.79 2.79 -22.44
N PRO A 187 9.48 1.48 -22.41
CA PRO A 187 8.16 0.99 -22.78
C PRO A 187 7.02 1.57 -21.91
N ALA A 188 7.34 2.02 -20.69
CA ALA A 188 6.37 2.65 -19.79
C ALA A 188 5.93 4.05 -20.24
N ASN A 189 6.72 4.75 -21.06
CA ASN A 189 6.37 6.10 -21.53
C ASN A 189 5.16 6.05 -22.49
N LYS A 190 5.09 5.04 -23.38
CA LYS A 190 3.91 4.83 -24.23
C LYS A 190 2.66 4.58 -23.40
N GLN A 191 2.79 3.86 -22.29
CA GLN A 191 1.68 3.63 -21.37
C GLN A 191 1.26 4.89 -20.60
N ASN A 192 2.12 5.90 -20.46
CA ASN A 192 1.82 7.13 -19.72
C ASN A 192 1.35 8.28 -20.62
N ASP A 193 1.51 8.13 -21.94
CA ASP A 193 0.99 9.06 -22.91
C ASP A 193 -0.53 8.89 -23.05
N VAL A 194 -1.26 9.89 -22.56
CA VAL A 194 -2.73 9.96 -22.51
C VAL A 194 -3.40 9.76 -23.87
N THR A 195 -2.67 10.00 -24.96
CA THR A 195 -3.19 9.95 -26.34
C THR A 195 -3.13 8.55 -26.96
N THR A 196 -2.50 7.57 -26.31
CA THR A 196 -2.30 6.23 -26.89
C THR A 196 -3.44 5.26 -26.57
N GLU A 197 -3.74 4.33 -27.49
CA GLU A 197 -4.68 3.24 -27.24
C GLU A 197 -4.25 2.32 -26.07
N GLU A 198 -2.94 2.17 -25.85
CA GLU A 198 -2.39 1.40 -24.73
C GLU A 198 -2.70 2.09 -23.39
N TYR A 199 -2.67 3.43 -23.33
CA TYR A 199 -3.10 4.19 -22.15
C TYR A 199 -4.60 4.01 -21.90
N GLN A 200 -5.44 4.11 -22.93
CA GLN A 200 -6.90 3.93 -22.81
C GLN A 200 -7.25 2.52 -22.30
N LYS A 201 -6.72 1.46 -22.93
CA LYS A 201 -6.92 0.07 -22.49
C LYS A 201 -6.41 -0.16 -21.06
N ARG A 202 -5.31 0.48 -20.66
CA ARG A 202 -4.79 0.42 -19.29
C ARG A 202 -5.67 1.16 -18.29
N ARG A 203 -6.19 2.33 -18.67
CA ARG A 203 -7.14 3.12 -17.88
C ARG A 203 -8.39 2.29 -17.65
N ASP A 204 -9.04 1.81 -18.70
CA ASP A 204 -10.30 1.07 -18.61
C ASP A 204 -10.15 -0.25 -17.84
N LYS A 205 -8.98 -0.91 -17.93
CA LYS A 205 -8.69 -2.13 -17.14
C LYS A 205 -8.43 -1.87 -15.65
N LYS A 206 -7.86 -0.72 -15.29
CA LYS A 206 -7.59 -0.35 -13.89
C LYS A 206 -8.79 0.35 -13.24
N PHE A 207 -9.59 1.00 -14.05
CA PHE A 207 -10.64 1.91 -13.64
C PHE A 207 -11.98 1.18 -13.69
N ASN A 208 -12.47 0.82 -12.51
CA ASN A 208 -13.87 0.51 -12.35
C ASN A 208 -14.47 1.62 -11.50
N VAL A 209 -15.24 2.53 -12.13
CA VAL A 209 -15.86 3.69 -11.47
C VAL A 209 -16.79 3.25 -10.35
N ASN A 210 -17.32 2.03 -10.44
CA ASN A 210 -18.49 1.57 -9.71
C ASN A 210 -18.15 0.55 -8.62
N ILE A 211 -16.91 0.53 -8.09
CA ILE A 211 -16.55 -0.44 -7.04
C ILE A 211 -17.45 -0.33 -5.80
N ASP A 212 -17.85 0.90 -5.47
CA ASP A 212 -18.78 1.24 -4.40
C ASP A 212 -20.17 0.65 -4.66
N LYS A 213 -20.68 0.77 -5.89
CA LYS A 213 -21.94 0.15 -6.33
C LYS A 213 -21.88 -1.37 -6.19
N TYR A 214 -20.83 -2.02 -6.68
CA TYR A 214 -20.73 -3.49 -6.64
C TYR A 214 -20.60 -4.03 -5.22
N ILE A 215 -19.81 -3.37 -4.38
CA ILE A 215 -19.67 -3.76 -2.97
C ILE A 215 -20.97 -3.47 -2.22
N GLY A 216 -21.65 -2.37 -2.50
CA GLY A 216 -22.97 -2.06 -1.95
C GLY A 216 -24.02 -3.11 -2.30
N ILE A 217 -24.05 -3.60 -3.54
CA ILE A 217 -24.93 -4.70 -3.95
C ILE A 217 -24.59 -5.98 -3.19
N ALA A 218 -23.31 -6.34 -3.09
CA ALA A 218 -22.88 -7.52 -2.34
C ALA A 218 -23.26 -7.44 -0.86
N LYS A 219 -23.04 -6.28 -0.22
CA LYS A 219 -23.38 -6.02 1.18
C LYS A 219 -24.89 -6.13 1.41
N ARG A 220 -25.71 -5.51 0.56
CA ARG A 220 -27.18 -5.60 0.64
C ARG A 220 -27.67 -7.05 0.53
N ARG A 221 -27.10 -7.84 -0.39
CA ARG A 221 -27.46 -9.26 -0.55
C ARG A 221 -27.06 -10.08 0.69
N PHE A 222 -25.88 -9.81 1.24
CA PHE A 222 -25.46 -10.42 2.52
C PHE A 222 -26.42 -10.09 3.67
N GLU A 223 -26.78 -8.82 3.86
CA GLU A 223 -27.71 -8.39 4.92
C GLU A 223 -29.12 -8.98 4.75
N ALA A 224 -29.60 -9.07 3.51
CA ALA A 224 -30.86 -9.75 3.20
C ALA A 224 -30.81 -11.22 3.60
N ASP A 225 -29.74 -11.95 3.24
CA ASP A 225 -29.59 -13.36 3.63
C ASP A 225 -29.47 -13.52 5.16
N GLN A 226 -28.77 -12.63 5.87
CA GLN A 226 -28.74 -12.64 7.34
C GLN A 226 -30.13 -12.44 7.96
N THR A 227 -30.96 -11.59 7.34
CA THR A 227 -32.34 -11.34 7.78
C THR A 227 -33.25 -12.55 7.54
N LEU A 228 -33.04 -13.30 6.46
CA LEU A 228 -33.76 -14.55 6.20
C LEU A 228 -33.37 -15.62 7.23
N ILE A 229 -32.07 -15.76 7.51
CA ILE A 229 -31.56 -16.71 8.49
C ILE A 229 -32.10 -16.41 9.89
N SER A 230 -32.18 -15.14 10.29
CA SER A 230 -32.72 -14.78 11.61
C SER A 230 -34.22 -15.05 11.73
N LYS A 231 -34.95 -15.12 10.62
CA LYS A 231 -36.36 -15.55 10.54
C LYS A 231 -36.54 -17.06 10.38
N GLY A 232 -35.45 -17.82 10.21
CA GLY A 232 -35.48 -19.26 9.97
C GLY A 232 -35.80 -19.66 8.51
N GLU A 233 -35.69 -18.72 7.57
CA GLU A 233 -35.92 -18.94 6.14
C GLU A 233 -34.63 -19.33 5.40
N GLU A 234 -34.75 -19.98 4.23
CA GLU A 234 -33.60 -20.35 3.41
C GLU A 234 -32.94 -19.12 2.76
N PRO A 235 -31.61 -18.98 2.83
CA PRO A 235 -30.89 -17.86 2.21
C PRO A 235 -30.88 -17.97 0.69
N ALA A 236 -30.89 -16.84 0.00
CA ALA A 236 -30.88 -16.81 -1.47
C ALA A 236 -29.49 -17.12 -2.06
N HIS A 237 -28.42 -16.88 -1.31
CA HIS A 237 -27.04 -17.12 -1.76
C HIS A 237 -26.28 -18.08 -0.82
N PRO A 238 -25.15 -18.66 -1.27
CA PRO A 238 -24.35 -19.56 -0.44
C PRO A 238 -23.79 -18.85 0.80
N VAL A 239 -24.30 -19.25 1.97
CA VAL A 239 -23.87 -18.71 3.27
C VAL A 239 -22.55 -19.36 3.70
N MET A 240 -21.61 -18.51 4.11
CA MET A 240 -20.33 -18.93 4.66
C MET A 240 -20.39 -19.03 6.18
N LYS A 241 -19.29 -19.46 6.78
CA LYS A 241 -19.11 -19.50 8.24
C LYS A 241 -19.37 -18.13 8.88
N SER A 242 -19.85 -18.14 10.13
CA SER A 242 -20.08 -16.91 10.90
C SER A 242 -18.81 -16.03 10.95
N GLY A 243 -18.97 -14.72 10.79
CA GLY A 243 -17.83 -13.79 10.73
C GLY A 243 -16.95 -13.87 9.48
N TYR A 244 -17.11 -14.86 8.58
CA TYR A 244 -16.32 -14.96 7.34
C TYR A 244 -16.54 -13.74 6.45
N ASP A 245 -17.80 -13.44 6.12
CA ASP A 245 -18.17 -12.29 5.28
C ASP A 245 -18.31 -11.01 6.09
N GLU A 246 -18.93 -11.09 7.27
CA GLU A 246 -19.22 -9.94 8.13
C GLU A 246 -17.96 -9.13 8.48
N LEU A 247 -16.91 -9.76 9.01
CA LEU A 247 -15.65 -9.07 9.36
C LEU A 247 -14.99 -8.40 8.16
N ARG A 248 -15.11 -9.01 6.96
CA ARG A 248 -14.53 -8.45 5.74
C ARG A 248 -15.35 -7.31 5.17
N PHE A 249 -16.68 -7.35 5.29
CA PHE A 249 -17.54 -6.21 4.98
C PHE A 249 -17.32 -5.04 5.94
N LEU A 250 -17.15 -5.31 7.23
CA LEU A 250 -16.82 -4.28 8.24
C LEU A 250 -15.43 -3.64 8.01
N ALA A 251 -14.54 -4.32 7.28
CA ALA A 251 -13.26 -3.75 6.86
C ALA A 251 -13.37 -2.78 5.66
N ILE A 252 -14.40 -2.89 4.83
CA ILE A 252 -14.58 -2.05 3.61
C ILE A 252 -14.58 -0.55 3.92
N PRO A 253 -15.32 -0.05 4.93
CA PRO A 253 -15.27 1.36 5.30
C PRO A 253 -13.85 1.89 5.53
N PHE A 254 -12.97 1.11 6.16
CA PHE A 254 -11.57 1.52 6.38
C PHE A 254 -10.78 1.68 5.06
N PHE A 255 -11.09 0.87 4.05
CA PHE A 255 -10.52 1.03 2.71
C PHE A 255 -11.06 2.26 2.00
N MET A 256 -12.37 2.47 2.04
CA MET A 256 -13.02 3.54 1.27
C MET A 256 -12.83 4.92 1.90
N ALA A 257 -12.79 5.02 3.24
CA ALA A 257 -12.63 6.30 3.93
C ALA A 257 -11.17 6.79 3.94
N PHE A 258 -10.20 5.88 4.11
CA PHE A 258 -8.79 6.25 4.35
C PHE A 258 -7.84 5.81 3.24
N GLY A 259 -8.28 4.98 2.29
CA GLY A 259 -7.44 4.48 1.21
C GLY A 259 -6.31 3.58 1.71
N LEU A 260 -6.52 2.83 2.79
CA LEU A 260 -5.48 1.99 3.39
C LEU A 260 -5.05 0.84 2.46
N ARG A 261 -3.81 0.39 2.59
CA ARG A 261 -3.35 -0.88 2.00
C ARG A 261 -3.99 -2.03 2.76
N ILE A 262 -4.14 -3.20 2.11
CA ILE A 262 -4.71 -4.37 2.77
C ILE A 262 -3.92 -4.76 4.02
N GLY A 263 -2.59 -4.73 3.97
CA GLY A 263 -1.79 -5.07 5.15
C GLY A 263 -1.88 -4.01 6.24
N GLU A 264 -2.02 -2.72 5.92
CA GLU A 264 -2.32 -1.65 6.89
C GLU A 264 -3.64 -1.94 7.63
N VAL A 265 -4.72 -2.32 6.92
CA VAL A 265 -6.01 -2.69 7.55
C VAL A 265 -5.88 -3.95 8.41
N CYS A 266 -5.17 -4.96 7.91
CA CYS A 266 -4.94 -6.22 8.64
C CYS A 266 -4.09 -6.02 9.91
N ARG A 267 -3.36 -4.90 10.03
CA ARG A 267 -2.49 -4.55 11.16
C ARG A 267 -3.06 -3.41 12.02
N LEU A 268 -4.34 -3.06 11.86
CA LEU A 268 -4.96 -2.09 12.74
C LEU A 268 -5.00 -2.63 14.17
N HIS A 269 -4.63 -1.77 15.12
CA HIS A 269 -4.75 -2.04 16.54
C HIS A 269 -6.22 -1.98 16.99
N LYS A 270 -6.61 -2.72 18.03
CA LYS A 270 -7.97 -2.67 18.59
C LYS A 270 -8.39 -1.26 19.00
N ASP A 271 -7.43 -0.44 19.46
CA ASP A 271 -7.60 0.96 19.85
C ASP A 271 -7.14 1.93 18.74
N CYS A 272 -7.33 1.56 17.47
CA CYS A 272 -6.90 2.39 16.35
C CYS A 272 -7.69 3.70 16.21
N ILE A 273 -8.91 3.78 16.75
CA ILE A 273 -9.73 4.99 16.69
C ILE A 273 -9.49 5.81 17.97
N GLY A 274 -9.17 7.09 17.81
CA GLY A 274 -9.06 8.05 18.90
C GLY A 274 -9.90 9.30 18.63
N PHE A 275 -10.19 10.04 19.69
CA PHE A 275 -10.86 11.34 19.63
C PHE A 275 -9.88 12.43 20.07
N ASP A 276 -9.78 13.49 19.28
CA ASP A 276 -9.04 14.70 19.62
C ASP A 276 -10.01 15.69 20.26
N GLU A 277 -9.90 15.87 21.57
CA GLU A 277 -10.76 16.77 22.36
C GLU A 277 -10.53 18.24 22.00
N THR A 278 -9.35 18.61 21.49
CA THR A 278 -9.03 20.02 21.17
C THR A 278 -9.72 20.46 19.88
N ASN A 279 -9.74 19.57 18.88
CA ASN A 279 -10.30 19.86 17.57
C ASN A 279 -11.69 19.22 17.36
N GLU A 280 -12.23 18.54 18.38
CA GLU A 280 -13.48 17.77 18.36
C GLU A 280 -13.59 16.81 17.17
N ARG A 281 -12.48 16.13 16.84
CA ARG A 281 -12.38 15.28 15.64
C ARG A 281 -11.91 13.88 15.97
N TRP A 282 -12.56 12.90 15.35
CA TRP A 282 -12.09 11.52 15.36
C TRP A 282 -10.89 11.36 14.44
N TYR A 283 -9.95 10.50 14.83
CA TYR A 283 -8.80 10.13 14.01
C TYR A 283 -8.51 8.63 14.08
N LEU A 284 -7.88 8.11 13.03
CA LEU A 284 -7.40 6.74 12.91
C LEU A 284 -5.88 6.71 13.02
N ARG A 285 -5.36 5.92 13.96
CA ARG A 285 -3.94 5.60 14.13
C ARG A 285 -3.57 4.49 13.16
N VAL A 286 -2.68 4.78 12.22
CA VAL A 286 -2.29 3.84 11.16
C VAL A 286 -0.78 3.59 11.20
N LEU A 287 -0.41 2.31 11.23
CA LEU A 287 0.95 1.84 11.03
C LEU A 287 1.23 1.74 9.52
N THR A 288 2.06 2.64 8.99
CA THR A 288 2.39 2.76 7.57
C THR A 288 3.38 1.68 7.11
N GLU A 289 3.10 1.03 5.97
CA GLU A 289 3.93 -0.08 5.44
C GLU A 289 5.24 0.37 4.76
N LYS A 290 5.31 1.61 4.27
CA LYS A 290 6.43 2.09 3.44
C LYS A 290 7.06 3.35 4.00
N GLY A 291 8.09 3.23 4.82
CA GLY A 291 9.07 4.32 5.00
C GLY A 291 8.62 5.58 5.77
N GLU A 292 7.33 5.85 5.84
CA GLU A 292 6.79 7.05 6.48
C GLU A 292 6.53 6.81 7.97
N LEU A 293 6.64 7.86 8.78
CA LEU A 293 6.29 7.81 10.20
C LEU A 293 4.81 7.47 10.36
N ALA A 294 4.46 6.72 11.41
CA ALA A 294 3.07 6.45 11.75
C ALA A 294 2.31 7.78 11.90
N SER A 295 1.21 7.93 11.17
CA SER A 295 0.43 9.18 11.12
C SER A 295 -1.01 8.93 11.53
N ALA A 296 -1.55 9.85 12.34
CA ALA A 296 -2.96 9.89 12.65
C ALA A 296 -3.71 10.54 11.48
N ARG A 297 -4.73 9.85 10.95
CA ARG A 297 -5.56 10.35 9.85
C ARG A 297 -6.92 10.79 10.38
N PRO A 298 -7.38 12.03 10.12
CA PRO A 298 -8.69 12.45 10.55
C PRO A 298 -9.77 11.59 9.87
N VAL A 299 -10.79 11.19 10.63
CA VAL A 299 -11.95 10.46 10.08
C VAL A 299 -12.84 11.46 9.34
N PRO A 300 -13.14 11.26 8.05
CA PRO A 300 -14.05 12.14 7.33
C PRO A 300 -15.46 12.10 7.94
N LEU A 301 -16.10 13.27 8.10
CA LEU A 301 -17.43 13.39 8.74
C LEU A 301 -18.47 12.44 8.14
N MET A 302 -18.51 12.34 6.80
CA MET A 302 -19.45 11.46 6.08
C MET A 302 -19.26 9.96 6.38
N TRP A 303 -18.07 9.57 6.84
CA TRP A 303 -17.72 8.17 7.15
C TRP A 303 -17.68 7.91 8.66
N GLN A 304 -17.82 8.94 9.49
CA GLN A 304 -17.58 8.87 10.93
C GLN A 304 -18.47 7.84 11.61
N GLU A 305 -19.78 7.95 11.43
CA GLU A 305 -20.76 7.04 12.04
C GLU A 305 -20.47 5.58 11.63
N ILE A 306 -20.36 5.33 10.33
CA ILE A 306 -20.11 3.99 9.77
C ILE A 306 -18.80 3.39 10.28
N ILE A 307 -17.73 4.19 10.39
CA ILE A 307 -16.43 3.72 10.90
C ILE A 307 -16.52 3.35 12.38
N LEU A 308 -17.18 4.18 13.19
CA LEU A 308 -17.35 3.93 14.62
C LEU A 308 -18.21 2.69 14.87
N GLU A 309 -19.33 2.56 14.15
CA GLU A 309 -20.19 1.37 14.21
C GLU A 309 -19.44 0.12 13.76
N SER A 310 -18.70 0.22 12.65
CA SER A 310 -17.93 -0.93 12.13
C SER A 310 -16.86 -1.36 13.13
N HIS A 311 -16.13 -0.41 13.71
CA HIS A 311 -15.11 -0.68 14.73
C HIS A 311 -15.71 -1.34 15.97
N LYS A 312 -16.81 -0.80 16.51
CA LYS A 312 -17.52 -1.39 17.64
C LYS A 312 -17.97 -2.82 17.34
N ARG A 313 -18.58 -3.04 16.17
CA ARG A 313 -19.05 -4.36 15.76
C ARG A 313 -17.91 -5.36 15.57
N ILE A 314 -16.78 -4.92 15.02
CA ILE A 314 -15.58 -5.76 14.91
C ILE A 314 -15.09 -6.17 16.31
N LEU A 315 -15.05 -5.24 17.27
CA LEU A 315 -14.64 -5.56 18.64
C LEU A 315 -15.56 -6.60 19.30
N GLU A 316 -16.87 -6.50 19.10
CA GLU A 316 -17.86 -7.48 19.59
C GLU A 316 -17.61 -8.88 19.01
N ILE A 317 -17.47 -8.99 17.68
CA ILE A 317 -17.25 -10.29 17.00
C ILE A 317 -15.91 -10.89 17.40
N THR A 318 -14.89 -10.06 17.57
CA THR A 318 -13.51 -10.50 17.84
C THR A 318 -13.20 -10.71 19.32
N ALA A 319 -14.08 -10.30 20.23
CA ALA A 319 -13.93 -10.43 21.68
C ALA A 319 -13.56 -11.86 22.15
N PRO A 320 -14.26 -12.95 21.75
CA PRO A 320 -13.90 -14.30 22.20
C PRO A 320 -12.53 -14.75 21.67
N PHE A 321 -12.19 -14.39 20.43
CA PHE A 321 -10.90 -14.75 19.82
C PHE A 321 -9.74 -13.98 20.45
N ARG A 322 -9.99 -12.73 20.80
CA ARG A 322 -9.04 -11.88 21.54
C ARG A 322 -8.79 -12.38 22.95
N ALA A 323 -9.85 -12.79 23.67
CA ALA A 323 -9.71 -13.40 24.98
C ALA A 323 -8.89 -14.70 24.92
N LEU A 324 -9.11 -15.51 23.88
CA LEU A 324 -8.32 -16.72 23.63
C LEU A 324 -6.84 -16.37 23.34
N ALA A 325 -6.58 -15.42 22.46
CA ALA A 325 -5.22 -14.96 22.16
C ALA A 325 -4.50 -14.46 23.41
N LYS A 326 -5.17 -13.62 24.22
CA LYS A 326 -4.64 -13.12 25.50
C LYS A 326 -4.36 -14.25 26.49
N SER A 327 -5.21 -15.26 26.53
CA SER A 327 -5.00 -16.43 27.39
C SER A 327 -3.77 -17.24 26.95
N ILE A 328 -3.59 -17.45 25.64
CA ILE A 328 -2.41 -18.13 25.08
C ILE A 328 -1.14 -17.32 25.33
N GLU A 329 -1.18 -16.01 25.17
CA GLU A 329 -0.05 -15.11 25.47
C GLU A 329 0.37 -15.17 26.95
N GLN A 330 -0.59 -15.34 27.87
CA GLN A 330 -0.33 -15.39 29.32
C GLN A 330 0.03 -16.79 29.86
N HIS A 331 -0.65 -17.83 29.38
CA HIS A 331 -0.60 -19.18 29.96
C HIS A 331 -0.14 -20.27 28.97
N ARG A 332 0.17 -19.90 27.72
CA ARG A 332 0.74 -20.77 26.67
C ARG A 332 0.00 -22.10 26.50
N GLU A 333 0.67 -23.23 26.70
CA GLU A 333 0.12 -24.58 26.54
C GLU A 333 -1.11 -24.80 27.43
N GLN A 334 -1.12 -24.26 28.65
CA GLN A 334 -2.24 -24.42 29.58
C GLN A 334 -3.52 -23.75 29.07
N ALA A 335 -3.41 -22.63 28.35
CA ALA A 335 -4.57 -21.99 27.72
C ALA A 335 -5.22 -22.90 26.67
N VAL A 336 -4.40 -23.59 25.88
CA VAL A 336 -4.86 -24.54 24.85
C VAL A 336 -5.54 -25.74 25.51
N ILE A 337 -4.97 -26.27 26.60
CA ILE A 337 -5.55 -27.37 27.38
C ILE A 337 -6.91 -26.97 27.98
N ASN A 338 -7.03 -25.75 28.51
CA ASN A 338 -8.25 -25.26 29.14
C ASN A 338 -9.43 -25.17 28.15
N VAL A 339 -9.14 -24.88 26.87
CA VAL A 339 -10.15 -24.80 25.81
C VAL A 339 -10.60 -26.21 25.36
N LEU A 340 -9.81 -27.25 25.63
CA LEU A 340 -10.15 -28.66 25.41
C LEU A 340 -10.90 -29.25 26.62
N HIS A 341 -12.02 -28.60 26.97
CA HIS A 341 -12.93 -29.04 28.00
C HIS A 341 -14.08 -29.89 27.41
N PHE A 342 -14.42 -31.00 28.06
CA PHE A 342 -15.48 -31.93 27.65
C PHE A 342 -16.50 -32.02 28.81
N PRO A 343 -17.42 -31.04 28.93
CA PRO A 343 -18.33 -30.96 30.08
C PRO A 343 -19.34 -32.11 30.10
N ASP A 344 -19.85 -32.51 28.94
CA ASP A 344 -20.85 -33.56 28.77
C ASP A 344 -20.22 -34.94 28.49
N ARG A 345 -19.01 -35.19 29.00
CA ARG A 345 -18.33 -36.47 28.77
C ARG A 345 -19.10 -37.60 29.45
N ASP A 346 -19.59 -38.53 28.64
CA ASP A 346 -20.24 -39.75 29.10
C ASP A 346 -19.34 -40.54 30.07
N GLU A 347 -19.92 -41.07 31.13
CA GLU A 347 -19.26 -41.91 32.14
C GLU A 347 -18.57 -43.10 31.48
N TYR A 348 -19.17 -43.66 30.42
CA TYR A 348 -18.55 -44.76 29.63
C TYR A 348 -17.19 -44.38 29.03
N PHE A 349 -17.01 -43.15 28.54
CA PHE A 349 -15.72 -42.71 28.00
C PHE A 349 -14.68 -42.53 29.11
N SER A 350 -15.11 -42.01 30.26
CA SER A 350 -14.24 -41.82 31.42
C SER A 350 -13.76 -43.16 32.00
N THR A 351 -14.67 -44.11 32.19
CA THR A 351 -14.35 -45.46 32.66
C THR A 351 -13.46 -46.19 31.64
N ALA A 352 -13.76 -46.09 30.34
CA ALA A 352 -12.96 -46.72 29.29
C ALA A 352 -11.51 -46.20 29.24
N LEU A 353 -11.29 -44.90 29.46
CA LEU A 353 -9.95 -44.32 29.54
C LEU A 353 -9.22 -44.81 30.80
N GLN A 354 -9.90 -44.88 31.93
CA GLN A 354 -9.32 -45.38 33.19
C GLN A 354 -8.95 -46.86 33.12
N GLU A 355 -9.81 -47.70 32.53
CA GLU A 355 -9.54 -49.13 32.29
C GLU A 355 -8.31 -49.34 31.40
N ALA A 356 -8.08 -48.42 30.45
CA ALA A 356 -6.90 -48.42 29.58
C ALA A 356 -5.65 -47.79 30.22
N GLY A 357 -5.72 -47.32 31.48
CA GLY A 357 -4.60 -46.71 32.21
C GLY A 357 -4.39 -45.21 31.97
N TYR A 358 -5.34 -44.53 31.32
CA TYR A 358 -5.26 -43.09 31.02
C TYR A 358 -6.14 -42.25 31.95
N LYS A 359 -5.62 -41.10 32.36
CA LYS A 359 -6.39 -40.13 33.18
C LYS A 359 -7.37 -39.33 32.30
N PRO A 360 -8.69 -39.37 32.55
CA PRO A 360 -9.66 -38.63 31.74
C PRO A 360 -9.41 -37.11 31.69
N SER A 361 -8.81 -36.51 32.72
CA SER A 361 -8.49 -35.08 32.70
C SER A 361 -7.44 -34.70 31.64
N SER A 362 -6.44 -35.56 31.44
CA SER A 362 -5.27 -35.33 30.59
C SER A 362 -5.41 -35.94 29.18
N TYR A 363 -6.33 -36.88 28.99
CA TYR A 363 -6.52 -37.60 27.73
C TYR A 363 -7.97 -37.53 27.25
N PHE A 364 -8.14 -37.63 25.94
CA PHE A 364 -9.46 -37.74 25.33
C PHE A 364 -9.40 -38.67 24.11
N LEU A 365 -10.55 -39.20 23.74
CA LEU A 365 -10.70 -40.04 22.57
C LEU A 365 -11.05 -39.17 21.37
N ARG A 366 -10.49 -39.49 20.21
CA ARG A 366 -10.81 -38.76 18.97
C ARG A 366 -12.32 -38.70 18.68
N SER A 367 -13.07 -39.75 19.06
CA SER A 367 -14.52 -39.79 18.87
C SER A 367 -15.30 -38.79 19.74
N GLU A 368 -14.69 -38.22 20.78
CA GLU A 368 -15.31 -37.16 21.59
C GLU A 368 -15.32 -35.80 20.88
N VAL A 369 -14.43 -35.60 19.89
CA VAL A 369 -14.44 -34.41 19.03
C VAL A 369 -15.58 -34.46 18.01
N GLY A 370 -16.10 -35.66 17.74
CA GLY A 370 -17.18 -35.92 16.78
C GLY A 370 -16.81 -36.99 15.75
N LYS A 371 -17.41 -36.86 14.57
CA LYS A 371 -17.19 -37.72 13.38
C LYS A 371 -16.40 -36.98 12.30
N THR A 372 -16.15 -37.67 11.19
CA THR A 372 -15.46 -37.08 10.04
C THR A 372 -16.21 -35.85 9.54
N GLY A 373 -15.54 -34.69 9.52
CA GLY A 373 -16.12 -33.40 9.12
C GLY A 373 -16.72 -32.58 10.27
N GLU A 374 -16.89 -33.17 11.45
CA GLU A 374 -17.32 -32.47 12.67
C GLU A 374 -16.11 -31.87 13.40
N PHE A 375 -16.40 -30.92 14.30
CA PHE A 375 -15.42 -30.20 15.09
C PHE A 375 -15.93 -29.99 16.52
N HIS A 376 -14.99 -29.96 17.46
CA HIS A 376 -15.27 -29.67 18.86
C HIS A 376 -15.65 -28.19 19.05
N THR A 377 -16.24 -27.82 20.19
CA THR A 377 -16.56 -26.42 20.56
C THR A 377 -15.31 -25.52 20.56
N SER A 378 -14.15 -26.09 20.89
CA SER A 378 -12.84 -25.44 20.73
C SER A 378 -12.48 -25.06 19.29
N GLY A 379 -13.14 -25.63 18.28
CA GLY A 379 -12.83 -25.50 16.86
C GLY A 379 -11.83 -26.54 16.33
N LEU A 380 -11.30 -27.42 17.19
CA LEU A 380 -10.50 -28.57 16.78
C LEU A 380 -11.33 -29.54 15.94
N GLY A 381 -10.95 -29.75 14.68
CA GLY A 381 -11.64 -30.66 13.77
C GLY A 381 -11.22 -32.11 13.95
N PHE A 382 -12.16 -33.05 13.77
CA PHE A 382 -11.87 -34.49 13.80
C PHE A 382 -10.78 -34.89 12.80
N ASN A 383 -10.78 -34.26 11.63
CA ASN A 383 -9.82 -34.54 10.57
C ASN A 383 -8.41 -34.07 10.90
N ASN A 384 -8.25 -33.09 11.80
CA ASN A 384 -6.95 -32.62 12.25
C ASN A 384 -6.22 -33.64 13.14
N LEU A 385 -6.94 -34.68 13.61
CA LEU A 385 -6.47 -35.76 14.49
C LEU A 385 -6.39 -37.11 13.74
N ARG A 386 -6.26 -37.08 12.41
CA ARG A 386 -6.01 -38.27 11.58
C ARG A 386 -4.51 -38.53 11.44
N GLU A 387 -4.16 -39.74 11.03
CA GLU A 387 -2.79 -40.05 10.62
C GLU A 387 -2.37 -39.10 9.49
N LYS A 388 -1.17 -38.50 9.59
CA LYS A 388 -0.64 -37.46 8.68
C LYS A 388 -1.39 -36.11 8.69
N ALA A 389 -2.22 -35.86 9.70
CA ALA A 389 -2.86 -34.56 9.92
C ALA A 389 -2.03 -33.66 10.85
N PRO A 390 -2.37 -32.36 10.99
CA PRO A 390 -1.59 -31.40 11.78
C PRO A 390 -1.27 -31.78 13.22
N TYR A 391 -2.16 -32.55 13.88
CA TYR A 391 -2.00 -32.97 15.27
C TYR A 391 -1.85 -34.49 15.38
N ALA A 392 -1.34 -35.16 14.34
CA ALA A 392 -1.17 -36.61 14.32
C ALA A 392 -0.23 -37.11 15.42
N ASP A 393 0.83 -36.34 15.72
CA ASP A 393 1.84 -36.73 16.72
C ASP A 393 1.33 -36.66 18.17
N ALA A 394 0.14 -36.08 18.39
CA ALA A 394 -0.54 -36.13 19.68
C ALA A 394 -1.26 -37.47 19.96
N ILE A 395 -1.30 -38.37 18.96
CA ILE A 395 -1.90 -39.70 19.08
C ILE A 395 -0.93 -40.59 19.87
N VAL A 396 -1.36 -41.03 21.05
CA VAL A 396 -0.52 -41.83 21.97
C VAL A 396 -0.72 -43.32 21.75
N ASP A 397 -1.98 -43.75 21.61
CA ASP A 397 -2.29 -45.18 21.49
C ASP A 397 -3.65 -45.43 20.78
N LYS A 398 -3.92 -46.69 20.43
CA LYS A 398 -5.19 -47.18 19.91
C LYS A 398 -5.72 -48.30 20.81
N VAL A 399 -6.75 -48.00 21.59
CA VAL A 399 -7.32 -48.92 22.58
C VAL A 399 -8.65 -49.49 22.12
N THR A 400 -8.90 -50.77 22.41
CA THR A 400 -10.18 -51.44 22.09
C THR A 400 -11.14 -51.35 23.27
N ILE A 401 -12.05 -50.38 23.24
CA ILE A 401 -12.91 -50.02 24.36
C ILE A 401 -14.39 -50.09 24.01
N LYS A 402 -15.23 -50.26 25.03
CA LYS A 402 -16.69 -50.23 24.94
C LYS A 402 -17.17 -48.81 25.23
N THR A 403 -17.87 -48.18 24.29
CA THR A 403 -18.30 -46.77 24.43
C THR A 403 -19.79 -46.62 24.75
N SER A 404 -20.54 -47.72 24.80
CA SER A 404 -21.95 -47.76 25.21
C SER A 404 -22.34 -49.19 25.62
N PRO A 405 -23.32 -49.38 26.51
CA PRO A 405 -23.66 -50.69 27.09
C PRO A 405 -24.10 -51.74 26.06
N ASN A 406 -24.66 -51.32 24.91
CA ASN A 406 -25.16 -52.22 23.85
C ASN A 406 -24.28 -52.31 22.60
N THR A 407 -23.08 -51.72 22.59
CA THR A 407 -22.18 -51.78 21.42
C THR A 407 -20.99 -52.72 21.63
N PRO A 408 -20.48 -53.38 20.57
CA PRO A 408 -19.25 -54.15 20.64
C PRO A 408 -18.05 -53.24 20.92
N LYS A 409 -16.97 -53.82 21.49
CA LYS A 409 -15.72 -53.08 21.67
C LYS A 409 -15.18 -52.67 20.30
N ASN A 410 -14.83 -51.40 20.15
CA ASN A 410 -14.30 -50.86 18.92
C ASN A 410 -12.94 -50.22 19.17
N LEU A 411 -12.08 -50.22 18.14
CA LEU A 411 -10.79 -49.55 18.21
C LEU A 411 -10.98 -48.03 18.26
N LYS A 412 -10.44 -47.37 19.27
CA LYS A 412 -10.50 -45.93 19.47
C LYS A 412 -9.10 -45.36 19.64
N VAL A 413 -8.91 -44.14 19.13
CA VAL A 413 -7.63 -43.44 19.16
C VAL A 413 -7.60 -42.54 20.40
N VAL A 414 -6.58 -42.72 21.24
CA VAL A 414 -6.33 -41.93 22.46
C VAL A 414 -5.37 -40.80 22.12
N ILE A 415 -5.70 -39.59 22.60
CA ILE A 415 -4.96 -38.36 22.32
C ILE A 415 -4.58 -37.71 23.64
N SER A 416 -3.32 -37.30 23.76
CA SER A 416 -2.83 -36.52 24.90
C SER A 416 -3.14 -35.03 24.70
N LYS A 417 -3.73 -34.38 25.70
CA LYS A 417 -3.95 -32.93 25.67
C LYS A 417 -2.63 -32.16 25.73
N GLU A 418 -1.64 -32.67 26.45
CA GLU A 418 -0.33 -32.05 26.62
C GLU A 418 0.45 -32.06 25.30
N ALA A 419 0.61 -33.23 24.68
CA ALA A 419 1.27 -33.35 23.38
C ALA A 419 0.56 -32.52 22.28
N LEU A 420 -0.78 -32.48 22.30
CA LEU A 420 -1.54 -31.64 21.39
C LEU A 420 -1.27 -30.15 21.62
N SER A 421 -1.20 -29.71 22.88
CA SER A 421 -0.92 -28.31 23.22
C SER A 421 0.47 -27.86 22.80
N GLU A 422 1.48 -28.72 22.90
CA GLU A 422 2.84 -28.44 22.43
C GLU A 422 2.87 -28.22 20.90
N ILE A 423 2.24 -29.11 20.13
CA ILE A 423 2.14 -28.98 18.67
C ILE A 423 1.34 -27.72 18.29
N ALA A 424 0.27 -27.42 19.03
CA ALA A 424 -0.52 -26.21 18.81
C ALA A 424 0.30 -24.94 19.08
N MET A 425 1.15 -24.93 20.11
CA MET A 425 2.05 -23.81 20.39
C MET A 425 3.15 -23.66 19.33
N GLN A 426 3.70 -24.75 18.81
CA GLN A 426 4.63 -24.70 17.68
C GLN A 426 3.96 -24.06 16.45
N ARG A 427 2.75 -24.49 16.11
CA ARG A 427 1.97 -23.88 15.01
C ARG A 427 1.65 -22.41 15.27
N TYR A 428 1.33 -22.05 16.52
CA TYR A 428 1.08 -20.67 16.90
C TYR A 428 2.32 -19.79 16.67
N ASN A 429 3.50 -20.27 17.08
CA ASN A 429 4.77 -19.58 16.86
C ASN A 429 5.09 -19.45 15.37
N ASP A 430 4.85 -20.48 14.56
CA ASP A 430 5.02 -20.41 13.11
C ASP A 430 4.06 -19.41 12.45
N MET A 431 2.83 -19.31 12.97
CA MET A 431 1.87 -18.30 12.52
C MET A 431 2.29 -16.89 12.91
N GLN A 432 2.83 -16.70 14.12
CA GLN A 432 3.43 -15.43 14.54
C GLN A 432 4.56 -15.04 13.60
N LYS A 433 5.51 -15.94 13.35
CA LYS A 433 6.58 -15.75 12.36
C LYS A 433 5.99 -15.29 11.03
N GLN A 434 5.05 -16.01 10.43
CA GLN A 434 4.46 -15.61 9.15
C GLN A 434 3.75 -14.24 9.15
N VAL A 435 3.24 -13.77 10.30
CA VAL A 435 2.57 -12.48 10.43
C VAL A 435 3.59 -11.33 10.62
N TYR A 436 4.68 -11.58 11.36
CA TYR A 436 5.72 -10.60 11.70
C TYR A 436 6.95 -10.62 10.77
N GLU A 437 7.22 -11.72 10.05
CA GLU A 437 8.34 -11.99 9.11
C GLU A 437 8.41 -11.03 7.90
N SER A 438 7.57 -10.00 7.85
CA SER A 438 7.77 -8.97 6.85
C SER A 438 9.07 -8.19 7.02
N ASN A 439 9.86 -8.35 8.10
CA ASN A 439 11.16 -7.67 8.30
C ASN A 439 12.21 -8.24 9.32
N ASP A 440 12.14 -9.47 9.87
CA ASP A 440 13.14 -9.94 10.88
C ASP A 440 13.92 -11.21 10.47
N ASP A 441 15.25 -11.16 10.69
CA ASP A 441 16.29 -12.12 10.32
C ASP A 441 16.93 -12.80 11.56
N GLY A 442 16.26 -12.84 12.71
CA GLY A 442 16.78 -13.34 14.00
C GLY A 442 16.04 -14.54 14.61
N GLU A 443 16.76 -15.35 15.38
CA GLU A 443 16.28 -16.57 16.05
C GLU A 443 15.41 -16.33 17.30
N ASP A 444 15.28 -15.08 17.77
CA ASP A 444 14.39 -14.73 18.89
C ASP A 444 13.10 -14.08 18.39
N ILE A 445 11.97 -14.71 18.70
CA ILE A 445 10.62 -14.23 18.36
C ILE A 445 10.35 -12.98 19.19
N THR A 446 10.58 -11.80 18.63
CA THR A 446 10.07 -10.55 19.19
C THR A 446 8.64 -10.36 18.68
N GLU A 447 7.69 -9.98 19.55
CA GLU A 447 6.30 -9.65 19.14
C GLU A 447 6.25 -8.30 18.39
N GLU A 448 7.28 -7.97 17.61
CA GLU A 448 7.50 -6.66 17.02
C GLU A 448 7.11 -6.61 15.54
N ILE A 449 6.21 -5.68 15.21
CA ILE A 449 5.97 -5.24 13.85
C ILE A 449 7.07 -4.26 13.48
N VAL A 450 7.98 -4.71 12.62
CA VAL A 450 9.05 -3.88 12.10
C VAL A 450 8.67 -3.37 10.70
N SER A 451 8.80 -2.06 10.51
CA SER A 451 8.80 -1.36 9.23
C SER A 451 10.20 -0.80 8.98
N THR A 452 10.46 -0.29 7.77
CA THR A 452 11.76 0.37 7.46
C THR A 452 12.06 1.58 8.35
N SER A 453 11.06 2.08 9.10
CA SER A 453 11.13 3.35 9.84
C SER A 453 10.72 3.26 11.32
N TYR A 454 10.21 2.12 11.79
CA TYR A 454 9.84 1.91 13.21
C TYR A 454 9.72 0.42 13.54
N ALA A 455 9.88 0.07 14.81
CA ALA A 455 9.56 -1.23 15.38
C ALA A 455 8.53 -1.04 16.50
N PHE A 456 7.46 -1.83 16.51
CA PHE A 456 6.40 -1.72 17.52
C PHE A 456 5.91 -3.09 17.97
N LYS A 457 5.90 -3.33 19.27
CA LYS A 457 5.42 -4.58 19.85
C LYS A 457 3.89 -4.68 19.78
N MET A 458 3.36 -5.63 19.02
CA MET A 458 1.92 -5.82 18.84
C MET A 458 1.52 -7.29 18.98
N PRO A 459 1.05 -7.73 20.17
CA PRO A 459 0.59 -9.10 20.39
C PRO A 459 -0.67 -9.40 19.57
N PHE A 460 -0.99 -10.69 19.36
CA PHE A 460 -2.16 -11.09 18.56
C PHE A 460 -3.46 -10.58 19.15
N SER A 461 -3.58 -10.54 20.47
CA SER A 461 -4.75 -9.99 21.17
C SER A 461 -5.03 -8.51 20.85
N ASP A 462 -4.03 -7.76 20.41
CA ASP A 462 -4.16 -6.34 20.12
C ASP A 462 -4.55 -6.04 18.67
N PHE A 463 -4.59 -7.04 17.79
CA PHE A 463 -5.12 -6.86 16.44
C PHE A 463 -6.63 -6.59 16.47
N LEU A 464 -7.08 -5.62 15.66
CA LEU A 464 -8.49 -5.32 15.46
C LEU A 464 -9.21 -6.50 14.79
N PHE A 465 -8.62 -7.04 13.72
CA PHE A 465 -9.14 -8.18 12.97
C PHE A 465 -8.46 -9.48 13.40
N ILE A 466 -8.99 -10.14 14.43
CA ILE A 466 -8.54 -11.46 14.89
C ILE A 466 -9.68 -12.46 14.90
N ALA A 467 -9.44 -13.64 14.33
CA ALA A 467 -10.38 -14.76 14.31
C ALA A 467 -9.63 -16.08 14.57
N LYS A 468 -10.27 -17.24 14.41
CA LYS A 468 -9.56 -18.52 14.41
C LYS A 468 -8.98 -18.84 13.02
N GLU A 469 -7.94 -19.68 12.98
CA GLU A 469 -7.09 -19.92 11.79
C GLU A 469 -7.86 -20.26 10.50
N ASP A 470 -8.96 -21.01 10.61
CA ASP A 470 -9.77 -21.44 9.46
C ASP A 470 -11.00 -20.55 9.24
N THR A 471 -11.30 -19.58 10.11
CA THR A 471 -12.49 -18.71 9.98
C THR A 471 -12.53 -18.05 8.61
N PHE A 472 -11.38 -17.73 8.04
CA PHE A 472 -11.25 -17.05 6.76
C PHE A 472 -10.94 -17.98 5.57
N ASP A 473 -10.90 -19.30 5.74
CA ASP A 473 -10.75 -20.23 4.63
C ASP A 473 -12.11 -20.73 4.14
N GLY A 474 -12.40 -20.53 2.85
CA GLY A 474 -13.68 -20.92 2.26
C GLY A 474 -13.84 -22.42 1.98
N GLY A 475 -12.77 -23.22 2.14
CA GLY A 475 -12.80 -24.66 1.90
C GLY A 475 -13.06 -25.52 3.15
N SER A 476 -12.82 -24.98 4.35
CA SER A 476 -13.05 -25.66 5.63
C SER A 476 -14.43 -25.33 6.19
N ASN A 477 -15.10 -26.29 6.84
CA ASN A 477 -16.33 -26.03 7.59
C ASN A 477 -16.07 -25.61 9.04
N SER A 478 -14.83 -25.78 9.54
CA SER A 478 -14.45 -25.34 10.89
C SER A 478 -13.99 -23.88 10.91
N HIS A 479 -14.11 -23.24 12.08
CA HIS A 479 -13.45 -21.97 12.38
C HIS A 479 -11.95 -22.14 12.68
N GLY A 480 -11.50 -23.37 12.97
CA GLY A 480 -10.10 -23.67 13.31
C GLY A 480 -9.87 -23.65 14.81
N PHE A 481 -8.68 -24.03 15.27
CA PHE A 481 -8.41 -24.25 16.70
C PHE A 481 -7.73 -23.05 17.36
N LEU A 482 -6.76 -22.45 16.69
CA LEU A 482 -5.93 -21.37 17.22
C LEU A 482 -6.38 -19.98 16.72
N PRO A 483 -6.19 -18.91 17.51
CA PRO A 483 -6.44 -17.55 17.05
C PRO A 483 -5.35 -17.08 16.07
N LEU A 484 -5.77 -16.34 15.05
CA LEU A 484 -4.94 -15.83 13.97
C LEU A 484 -5.50 -14.48 13.47
N PRO A 485 -4.68 -13.41 13.43
CA PRO A 485 -5.05 -12.17 12.77
C PRO A 485 -5.34 -12.35 11.28
N MET A 486 -6.26 -11.54 10.74
CA MET A 486 -6.61 -11.60 9.32
C MET A 486 -5.38 -11.33 8.44
N ARG A 487 -5.11 -12.23 7.49
CA ARG A 487 -3.96 -12.11 6.58
C ARG A 487 -4.33 -11.40 5.28
N PRO A 488 -3.44 -10.58 4.70
CA PRO A 488 -3.71 -9.87 3.44
C PRO A 488 -4.11 -10.79 2.27
N LYS A 489 -3.45 -11.96 2.18
CA LYS A 489 -3.76 -12.99 1.17
C LYS A 489 -5.20 -13.48 1.27
N SER A 490 -5.72 -13.64 2.49
CA SER A 490 -7.09 -14.11 2.70
C SER A 490 -8.12 -13.08 2.22
N PHE A 491 -7.88 -11.80 2.50
CA PHE A 491 -8.74 -10.72 2.03
C PHE A 491 -8.71 -10.60 0.50
N THR A 492 -7.54 -10.75 -0.11
CA THR A 492 -7.40 -10.70 -1.58
C THR A 492 -8.14 -11.87 -2.25
N ARG A 493 -8.05 -13.09 -1.70
CA ARG A 493 -8.81 -14.26 -2.17
C ARG A 493 -10.33 -14.09 -2.03
N TRP A 494 -10.77 -13.30 -1.07
CA TRP A 494 -12.19 -12.98 -0.89
C TRP A 494 -12.72 -12.06 -2.00
N LEU A 495 -11.96 -11.03 -2.39
CA LEU A 495 -12.35 -10.09 -3.45
C LEU A 495 -12.17 -10.64 -4.87
N LYS A 496 -11.07 -11.37 -5.10
CA LYS A 496 -10.64 -11.81 -6.43
C LYS A 496 -10.69 -13.31 -6.60
N LYS A 497 -11.15 -13.74 -7.79
CA LYS A 497 -11.03 -15.13 -8.23
C LYS A 497 -9.56 -15.49 -8.39
N ASP A 498 -9.12 -16.52 -7.68
CA ASP A 498 -7.80 -17.14 -7.80
C ASP A 498 -7.93 -18.58 -8.33
N SER A 499 -6.81 -19.26 -8.54
CA SER A 499 -6.66 -20.69 -8.82
C SER A 499 -7.24 -21.62 -7.74
N SER A 500 -7.64 -21.07 -6.59
CA SER A 500 -8.27 -21.83 -5.51
C SER A 500 -9.69 -22.27 -5.84
N ARG A 501 -10.14 -23.40 -5.28
CA ARG A 501 -11.53 -23.90 -5.42
C ARG A 501 -12.62 -23.02 -4.80
N ALA A 502 -12.27 -22.00 -3.99
CA ALA A 502 -13.26 -21.16 -3.32
C ALA A 502 -13.77 -20.04 -4.25
N LYS A 503 -15.09 -19.82 -4.25
CA LYS A 503 -15.74 -18.73 -4.99
C LYS A 503 -15.42 -17.38 -4.35
N SER A 504 -15.16 -16.36 -5.16
CA SER A 504 -14.99 -14.98 -4.68
C SER A 504 -16.31 -14.38 -4.18
N LEU A 505 -16.26 -13.23 -3.50
CA LEU A 505 -17.42 -12.50 -3.02
C LEU A 505 -18.46 -12.27 -4.13
N PHE A 506 -18.02 -11.67 -5.23
CA PHE A 506 -18.90 -11.33 -6.36
C PHE A 506 -19.46 -12.57 -7.07
N GLN A 507 -18.76 -13.70 -7.01
CA GLN A 507 -19.28 -14.98 -7.51
C GLN A 507 -20.33 -15.61 -6.59
N ARG A 508 -20.16 -15.49 -5.27
CA ARG A 508 -21.13 -16.04 -4.30
C ARG A 508 -22.46 -15.28 -4.37
N TYR A 509 -22.38 -13.96 -4.44
CA TYR A 509 -23.56 -13.09 -4.49
C TYR A 509 -24.03 -12.77 -5.90
N ASP A 510 -23.52 -13.42 -6.95
CA ASP A 510 -23.84 -13.16 -8.38
C ASP A 510 -23.87 -11.67 -8.76
N VAL A 511 -22.81 -10.94 -8.40
CA VAL A 511 -22.67 -9.52 -8.74
C VAL A 511 -21.98 -9.39 -10.10
N ARG A 512 -22.72 -8.83 -11.06
CA ARG A 512 -22.32 -8.70 -12.45
C ARG A 512 -22.11 -7.24 -12.85
N ASP A 513 -21.21 -7.02 -13.79
CA ASP A 513 -21.04 -5.73 -14.46
C ASP A 513 -22.12 -5.52 -15.53
N GLU A 514 -22.05 -4.38 -16.21
CA GLU A 514 -23.01 -3.99 -17.26
C GLU A 514 -22.95 -4.91 -18.48
N ASP A 515 -21.81 -5.59 -18.70
CA ASP A 515 -21.59 -6.57 -19.75
C ASP A 515 -22.03 -8.00 -19.34
N GLY A 516 -22.58 -8.16 -18.13
CA GLY A 516 -23.07 -9.44 -17.60
C GLY A 516 -21.97 -10.37 -17.07
N ASN A 517 -20.71 -9.92 -17.02
CA ASN A 517 -19.57 -10.66 -16.47
C ASN A 517 -19.50 -10.50 -14.95
N ILE A 518 -18.93 -11.49 -14.26
CA ILE A 518 -18.78 -11.41 -12.80
C ILE A 518 -17.68 -10.41 -12.45
N VAL A 519 -18.02 -9.47 -11.56
CA VAL A 519 -17.13 -8.40 -11.12
C VAL A 519 -15.91 -8.97 -10.40
N ASN A 520 -14.76 -8.34 -10.62
CA ASN A 520 -13.51 -8.66 -9.94
C ASN A 520 -12.84 -7.37 -9.48
N VAL A 521 -12.58 -7.25 -8.17
CA VAL A 521 -11.98 -6.05 -7.58
C VAL A 521 -10.59 -6.38 -7.06
N GLU A 522 -9.59 -5.61 -7.51
CA GLU A 522 -8.23 -5.66 -6.99
C GLU A 522 -8.05 -4.69 -5.83
N SER A 523 -7.17 -5.05 -4.89
CA SER A 523 -6.91 -4.28 -3.66
C SER A 523 -6.49 -2.83 -3.91
N HIS A 524 -5.75 -2.57 -5.00
CA HIS A 524 -5.32 -1.23 -5.36
C HIS A 524 -6.47 -0.34 -5.86
N GLN A 525 -7.59 -0.92 -6.30
CA GLN A 525 -8.72 -0.15 -6.86
C GLN A 525 -9.43 0.70 -5.81
N PHE A 526 -9.50 0.28 -4.54
CA PHE A 526 -10.02 1.14 -3.45
C PHE A 526 -9.27 2.46 -3.33
N ARG A 527 -7.94 2.40 -3.49
CA ARG A 527 -7.08 3.58 -3.41
C ARG A 527 -7.22 4.48 -4.64
N HIS A 528 -7.43 3.88 -5.82
CA HIS A 528 -7.73 4.62 -7.03
C HIS A 528 -9.07 5.33 -6.90
N TRP A 529 -10.13 4.60 -6.56
CA TRP A 529 -11.47 5.14 -6.35
C TRP A 529 -11.48 6.31 -5.35
N LEU A 530 -10.82 6.17 -4.19
CA LEU A 530 -10.77 7.28 -3.22
C LEU A 530 -9.94 8.47 -3.74
N THR A 531 -8.82 8.21 -4.43
CA THR A 531 -8.04 9.28 -5.07
C THR A 531 -8.91 10.04 -6.07
N ASP A 532 -9.71 9.34 -6.87
CA ASP A 532 -10.59 9.92 -7.86
C ASP A 532 -11.76 10.68 -7.21
N ALA A 533 -12.34 10.14 -6.13
CA ALA A 533 -13.37 10.80 -5.35
C ALA A 533 -12.87 12.13 -4.74
N MET A 534 -11.65 12.13 -4.18
CA MET A 534 -11.02 13.35 -3.64
C MET A 534 -10.65 14.36 -4.73
N LYS A 535 -10.24 13.87 -5.91
CA LYS A 535 -9.98 14.72 -7.07
C LYS A 535 -11.27 15.36 -7.57
N ARG A 536 -12.36 14.59 -7.67
CA ARG A 536 -13.70 15.07 -8.04
C ARG A 536 -14.23 16.11 -7.07
N SER A 537 -13.97 15.98 -5.77
CA SER A 537 -14.32 17.01 -4.79
C SER A 537 -13.41 18.25 -4.81
N GLY A 538 -12.52 18.39 -5.80
CA GLY A 538 -11.70 19.58 -6.00
C GLY A 538 -10.44 19.67 -5.12
N LYS A 539 -10.06 18.61 -4.39
CA LYS A 539 -8.92 18.65 -3.47
C LYS A 539 -7.58 18.73 -4.21
N ASN A 540 -6.64 19.48 -3.63
CA ASN A 540 -5.27 19.63 -4.13
C ASN A 540 -4.53 18.27 -4.11
N GLU A 541 -3.82 17.94 -5.19
CA GLU A 541 -3.04 16.72 -5.33
C GLU A 541 -2.02 16.51 -4.20
N MET A 542 -1.42 17.59 -3.69
CA MET A 542 -0.47 17.50 -2.57
C MET A 542 -1.16 17.07 -1.27
N MET A 543 -2.39 17.55 -1.03
CA MET A 543 -3.19 17.14 0.13
C MET A 543 -3.68 15.70 -0.01
N ILE A 544 -4.01 15.26 -1.23
CA ILE A 544 -4.36 13.87 -1.51
C ILE A 544 -3.16 12.95 -1.28
N ASP A 545 -1.97 13.34 -1.75
CA ASP A 545 -0.73 12.59 -1.50
C ASP A 545 -0.45 12.47 0.01
N LEU A 546 -0.55 13.58 0.75
CA LEU A 546 -0.37 13.61 2.20
C LEU A 546 -1.39 12.72 2.92
N PHE A 547 -2.68 12.84 2.60
CA PHE A 547 -3.75 12.03 3.19
C PHE A 547 -3.56 10.52 2.92
N MET A 548 -3.08 10.19 1.72
CA MET A 548 -2.86 8.81 1.29
C MET A 548 -1.58 8.17 1.86
N GLY A 549 -0.70 8.95 2.51
CA GLY A 549 0.65 8.52 2.90
C GLY A 549 1.52 8.23 1.67
N ARG A 550 1.58 9.20 0.76
CA ARG A 550 2.42 9.19 -0.45
C ARG A 550 3.40 10.36 -0.37
N THR A 551 4.60 10.13 -0.90
CA THR A 551 5.55 11.22 -1.18
C THR A 551 4.95 12.19 -2.21
N ALA A 552 5.06 13.49 -1.95
CA ALA A 552 4.51 14.55 -2.79
C ALA A 552 4.96 14.40 -4.27
N GLY A 553 3.99 14.45 -5.20
CA GLY A 553 4.22 14.35 -6.64
C GLY A 553 4.00 12.96 -7.24
N GLN A 554 3.68 11.95 -6.43
CA GLN A 554 3.28 10.63 -6.91
C GLN A 554 1.89 10.64 -7.55
N THR A 555 0.98 11.54 -7.13
CA THR A 555 -0.41 11.63 -7.63
C THR A 555 -0.55 11.96 -9.11
N ARG A 556 0.48 12.52 -9.77
CA ARG A 556 0.55 12.73 -11.22
C ARG A 556 0.36 11.44 -12.04
N ASN A 557 0.78 10.29 -11.50
CA ASN A 557 0.60 8.99 -12.15
C ASN A 557 -0.80 8.36 -11.92
N TYR A 558 -1.67 9.04 -11.17
CA TYR A 558 -2.99 8.60 -10.72
C TYR A 558 -4.09 9.57 -11.15
N ASP A 559 -3.81 10.58 -11.97
CA ASP A 559 -4.87 11.41 -12.57
C ASP A 559 -5.36 10.77 -13.86
N HIS A 560 -6.63 10.37 -13.87
CA HIS A 560 -7.29 9.81 -15.04
C HIS A 560 -8.38 10.73 -15.60
N ARG A 561 -8.60 11.92 -15.00
CA ARG A 561 -9.50 12.94 -15.55
C ARG A 561 -8.83 13.64 -16.72
N THR A 562 -9.53 13.73 -17.83
CA THR A 562 -9.10 14.60 -18.93
C THR A 562 -9.33 16.06 -18.56
N ALA A 563 -8.53 16.99 -19.12
CA ALA A 563 -8.75 18.42 -18.95
C ALA A 563 -10.18 18.86 -19.39
N LYS A 564 -10.79 18.07 -20.28
CA LYS A 564 -12.14 18.24 -20.81
C LYS A 564 -13.23 17.96 -19.76
N GLU A 565 -13.13 16.86 -19.01
CA GLU A 565 -14.10 16.52 -17.94
C GLU A 565 -14.06 17.54 -16.78
N ARG A 566 -12.88 18.12 -16.49
CA ARG A 566 -12.75 19.23 -15.51
C ARG A 566 -13.43 20.51 -15.97
N ALA A 567 -13.42 20.78 -17.28
CA ALA A 567 -14.06 21.95 -17.85
C ALA A 567 -15.58 21.79 -17.96
N GLU A 568 -16.08 20.57 -18.21
CA GLU A 568 -17.51 20.27 -18.34
C GLU A 568 -18.28 20.40 -17.01
N GLU A 569 -17.70 19.95 -15.90
CA GLU A 569 -18.33 20.06 -14.56
C GLU A 569 -18.46 21.53 -14.09
N ILE A 570 -17.48 22.37 -14.44
CA ILE A 570 -17.52 23.79 -14.15
C ILE A 570 -18.52 24.49 -15.09
N ARG A 571 -18.55 24.11 -16.38
CA ARG A 571 -19.51 24.66 -17.37
C ARG A 571 -20.96 24.46 -16.93
N GLU A 572 -21.32 23.28 -16.43
CA GLU A 572 -22.69 22.99 -15.96
C GLU A 572 -23.13 23.94 -14.83
N ARG A 573 -22.22 24.30 -13.90
CA ARG A 573 -22.54 25.25 -12.82
C ARG A 573 -22.81 26.66 -13.32
N TYR A 574 -21.97 27.18 -14.23
CA TYR A 574 -22.13 28.55 -14.78
C TYR A 574 -23.30 28.68 -15.76
N LEU A 575 -23.84 27.57 -16.28
CA LEU A 575 -25.00 27.55 -17.16
C LEU A 575 -26.34 27.50 -16.39
N SER A 576 -26.36 27.01 -15.15
CA SER A 576 -27.56 26.96 -14.31
C SER A 576 -28.05 28.37 -13.90
N GLU A 577 -29.36 28.62 -13.93
CA GLU A 577 -29.94 29.92 -13.54
C GLU A 577 -29.89 30.17 -12.02
N ASP A 578 -30.01 29.12 -11.21
CA ASP A 578 -30.14 29.23 -9.75
C ASP A 578 -28.80 29.24 -8.99
N SER A 579 -27.66 28.98 -9.65
CA SER A 579 -26.36 28.82 -8.95
C SER A 579 -25.15 29.46 -9.63
N ILE A 580 -25.32 30.59 -10.31
CA ILE A 580 -24.18 31.33 -10.89
C ILE A 580 -23.30 31.92 -9.77
N PRO A 581 -22.02 31.50 -9.63
CA PRO A 581 -21.10 32.05 -8.63
C PRO A 581 -20.90 33.56 -8.81
N ASP A 582 -20.74 34.33 -7.73
CA ASP A 582 -20.53 35.79 -7.80
C ASP A 582 -19.05 36.17 -7.98
N ASP A 583 -18.42 35.63 -9.02
CA ASP A 583 -17.06 35.94 -9.43
C ASP A 583 -17.04 36.84 -10.69
N VAL A 584 -15.85 37.21 -11.18
CA VAL A 584 -15.71 38.10 -12.35
C VAL A 584 -16.38 37.51 -13.60
N LEU A 585 -16.36 36.18 -13.73
CA LEU A 585 -16.98 35.44 -14.83
C LEU A 585 -18.50 35.38 -14.69
N GLY A 586 -19.02 35.06 -13.50
CA GLY A 586 -20.43 35.04 -13.18
C GLY A 586 -21.08 36.42 -13.29
N ARG A 587 -20.39 37.50 -12.87
CA ARG A 587 -20.82 38.90 -13.13
C ARG A 587 -20.77 39.29 -14.61
N ARG A 588 -19.86 38.71 -15.38
CA ARG A 588 -19.81 38.90 -16.84
C ARG A 588 -20.95 38.15 -17.54
N ILE A 589 -21.26 36.93 -17.09
CA ILE A 589 -22.35 36.10 -17.60
C ILE A 589 -23.72 36.68 -17.23
N LYS A 590 -23.90 37.16 -15.99
CA LYS A 590 -25.10 37.91 -15.57
C LYS A 590 -25.30 39.16 -16.44
N ARG A 591 -24.25 39.96 -16.66
CA ARG A 591 -24.31 41.11 -17.58
C ARG A 591 -24.56 40.72 -19.04
N MET A 592 -24.05 39.58 -19.51
CA MET A 592 -24.33 39.08 -20.87
C MET A 592 -25.79 38.64 -21.00
N ARG A 593 -26.35 37.98 -19.98
CA ARG A 593 -27.78 37.63 -19.92
C ARG A 593 -28.68 38.86 -19.83
N GLU A 594 -28.32 39.85 -19.00
CA GLU A 594 -29.03 41.13 -18.89
C GLU A 594 -29.02 41.93 -20.20
N ASN A 595 -27.98 41.76 -21.04
CA ASN A 595 -27.86 42.37 -22.36
C ASN A 595 -28.45 41.52 -23.51
N ASN A 596 -29.23 40.46 -23.20
CA ASN A 596 -29.85 39.54 -24.18
C ASN A 596 -28.86 38.89 -25.17
N VAL A 597 -27.65 38.57 -24.73
CA VAL A 597 -26.70 37.76 -25.52
C VAL A 597 -27.21 36.32 -25.62
N SER A 598 -27.05 35.70 -26.81
CA SER A 598 -27.54 34.33 -27.05
C SER A 598 -26.82 33.30 -26.17
N LEU A 599 -27.53 32.23 -25.78
CA LEU A 599 -26.97 31.15 -24.95
C LEU A 599 -25.72 30.51 -25.61
N ASP A 600 -25.71 30.39 -26.94
CA ASP A 600 -24.59 29.84 -27.70
C ASP A 600 -23.32 30.73 -27.63
N GLU A 601 -23.47 32.06 -27.64
CA GLU A 601 -22.35 32.99 -27.50
C GLU A 601 -21.81 33.04 -26.06
N ILE A 602 -22.70 32.92 -25.08
CA ILE A 602 -22.33 32.78 -23.66
C ILE A 602 -21.55 31.48 -23.44
N GLU A 603 -22.01 30.38 -24.03
CA GLU A 603 -21.34 29.08 -23.97
C GLU A 603 -19.98 29.09 -24.67
N MET A 604 -19.87 29.75 -25.83
CA MET A 604 -18.61 29.92 -26.54
C MET A 604 -17.61 30.77 -25.73
N ALA A 605 -18.05 31.87 -25.11
CA ALA A 605 -17.21 32.70 -24.23
C ALA A 605 -16.77 31.94 -22.97
N LEU A 606 -17.68 31.17 -22.34
CA LEU A 606 -17.38 30.27 -21.22
C LEU A 606 -16.36 29.21 -21.62
N SER A 607 -16.51 28.59 -22.79
CA SER A 607 -15.62 27.53 -23.27
C SER A 607 -14.18 28.00 -23.45
N HIS A 608 -14.00 29.23 -23.96
CA HIS A 608 -12.70 29.87 -24.10
C HIS A 608 -12.10 30.29 -22.76
N THR A 609 -12.92 30.81 -21.84
CA THR A 609 -12.41 31.39 -20.58
C THR A 609 -12.20 30.36 -19.46
N LEU A 610 -13.03 29.30 -19.39
CA LEU A 610 -12.90 28.21 -18.42
C LEU A 610 -11.77 27.22 -18.75
N SER A 611 -11.21 27.27 -19.96
CA SER A 611 -10.02 26.49 -20.31
C SER A 611 -8.78 26.90 -19.49
N VAL A 612 -8.86 28.02 -18.75
CA VAL A 612 -7.74 28.71 -18.10
C VAL A 612 -8.07 29.13 -16.65
N VAL A 613 -8.72 28.27 -15.86
CA VAL A 613 -8.99 28.55 -14.43
C VAL A 613 -8.19 27.59 -13.54
N HIS A 614 -7.34 28.16 -12.69
CA HIS A 614 -6.51 27.44 -11.71
C HIS A 614 -7.10 27.60 -10.31
N PHE A 615 -7.14 26.52 -9.53
CA PHE A 615 -7.63 26.55 -8.14
C PHE A 615 -6.47 26.76 -7.17
N THR A 616 -6.64 27.67 -6.22
CA THR A 616 -5.69 28.00 -5.16
C THR A 616 -6.33 27.74 -3.79
N PRO A 617 -5.56 27.56 -2.70
CA PRO A 617 -6.10 27.34 -1.36
C PRO A 617 -7.05 28.43 -0.83
N TRP A 618 -7.05 29.61 -1.47
CA TRP A 618 -7.82 30.79 -1.03
C TRP A 618 -8.96 31.15 -1.99
N GLY A 619 -9.04 30.51 -3.17
CA GLY A 619 -9.97 30.89 -4.24
C GLY A 619 -9.47 30.47 -5.63
N THR A 620 -9.99 31.07 -6.70
CA THR A 620 -9.67 30.73 -8.09
C THR A 620 -8.77 31.78 -8.76
N CYS A 621 -8.02 31.39 -9.78
CA CYS A 621 -7.17 32.25 -10.59
C CYS A 621 -7.50 32.06 -12.06
N ASN A 622 -7.79 33.14 -12.79
CA ASN A 622 -8.19 33.10 -14.20
C ASN A 622 -7.06 33.38 -15.20
N ARG A 623 -5.80 33.37 -14.75
CA ARG A 623 -4.62 33.66 -15.60
C ARG A 623 -4.06 32.38 -16.22
N ASP A 624 -3.62 32.46 -17.47
CA ASP A 624 -2.92 31.37 -18.15
C ASP A 624 -1.48 31.24 -17.65
N LEU A 625 -1.31 30.41 -16.61
CA LEU A 625 -0.01 30.13 -16.01
C LEU A 625 0.93 29.32 -16.91
N ASP A 626 0.42 28.63 -17.93
CA ASP A 626 1.24 27.87 -18.88
C ASP A 626 1.87 28.79 -19.92
N VAL A 627 1.21 29.90 -20.26
CA VAL A 627 1.71 30.91 -21.20
C VAL A 627 2.53 31.99 -20.49
N SER A 628 2.13 32.40 -19.28
CA SER A 628 2.85 33.42 -18.50
C SER A 628 2.90 33.03 -17.02
N PRO A 629 4.11 32.78 -16.46
CA PRO A 629 4.24 32.50 -15.03
C PRO A 629 3.73 33.68 -14.18
N CYS A 630 3.22 33.37 -12.99
CA CYS A 630 2.68 34.36 -12.08
C CYS A 630 3.79 35.27 -11.53
N GLU A 631 3.69 36.57 -11.77
CA GLU A 631 4.60 37.59 -11.23
C GLU A 631 4.60 37.65 -9.69
N LYS A 632 3.50 37.22 -9.07
CA LYS A 632 3.34 37.15 -7.60
C LYS A 632 3.71 35.78 -7.00
N GLY A 633 4.27 34.86 -7.79
CA GLY A 633 4.73 33.56 -7.30
C GLY A 633 3.63 32.71 -6.64
N MET A 634 2.39 32.76 -7.17
CA MET A 634 1.20 32.09 -6.63
C MET A 634 0.67 32.64 -5.29
N MET A 635 1.15 33.80 -4.83
CA MET A 635 0.62 34.47 -3.63
C MET A 635 -0.50 35.45 -4.02
N CYS A 636 -1.68 34.89 -4.32
CA CYS A 636 -2.84 35.64 -4.81
C CYS A 636 -3.37 36.70 -3.82
N LEU A 637 -3.18 36.45 -2.52
CA LEU A 637 -3.54 37.36 -1.42
C LEU A 637 -2.54 38.52 -1.24
N ARG A 638 -1.42 38.55 -1.97
CA ARG A 638 -0.45 39.65 -1.86
C ARG A 638 -0.96 40.89 -2.57
N SER A 639 -1.02 41.99 -1.82
CA SER A 639 -1.45 43.30 -2.30
C SER A 639 -0.33 44.32 -2.11
N ASN A 640 0.08 45.02 -3.17
CA ASN A 640 1.04 46.13 -3.03
C ASN A 640 0.35 47.47 -2.64
N ASP A 641 -0.96 47.63 -2.89
CA ASP A 641 -1.67 48.93 -2.76
C ASP A 641 -3.10 48.84 -2.17
N GLY A 642 -3.51 47.69 -1.64
CA GLY A 642 -4.83 47.43 -1.05
C GLY A 642 -5.72 46.54 -1.91
N ASP A 643 -5.50 46.45 -3.22
CA ASP A 643 -6.29 45.58 -4.09
C ASP A 643 -5.70 44.17 -4.19
N ALA A 644 -6.56 43.15 -4.05
CA ALA A 644 -6.21 41.76 -4.29
C ALA A 644 -5.71 41.56 -5.74
N CYS A 645 -5.01 40.45 -6.02
CA CYS A 645 -4.61 40.13 -7.39
C CYS A 645 -5.82 40.25 -8.36
N GLN A 646 -5.68 40.99 -9.46
CA GLN A 646 -6.76 41.23 -10.44
C GLN A 646 -7.34 39.94 -11.05
N HIS A 647 -6.56 38.86 -11.00
CA HIS A 647 -6.92 37.54 -11.52
C HIS A 647 -7.51 36.60 -10.46
N PHE A 648 -7.57 37.03 -9.20
CA PHE A 648 -8.03 36.21 -8.08
C PHE A 648 -9.53 36.37 -7.87
N GLY A 649 -10.23 35.24 -7.89
CA GLY A 649 -11.66 35.13 -7.61
C GLY A 649 -11.88 34.45 -6.25
N ILE A 650 -12.87 34.95 -5.51
CA ILE A 650 -13.32 34.36 -4.25
C ILE A 650 -14.74 33.86 -4.49
N ASP A 651 -15.01 32.61 -4.14
CA ASP A 651 -16.37 32.09 -4.05
C ASP A 651 -16.91 32.36 -2.63
N PRO A 652 -17.90 33.24 -2.48
CA PRO A 652 -18.44 33.58 -1.16
C PRO A 652 -19.13 32.41 -0.44
N ASN A 653 -19.51 31.35 -1.15
CA ASN A 653 -20.12 30.14 -0.56
C ASN A 653 -19.06 29.09 -0.17
N ASP A 654 -17.78 29.31 -0.49
CA ASP A 654 -16.68 28.41 -0.14
C ASP A 654 -16.14 28.72 1.27
N GLU A 655 -16.74 28.09 2.27
CA GLU A 655 -16.33 28.20 3.68
C GLU A 655 -14.95 27.57 3.96
N GLU A 656 -14.44 26.69 3.09
CA GLU A 656 -13.11 26.07 3.24
C GLU A 656 -12.00 27.03 2.77
N ALA A 657 -12.23 27.75 1.67
CA ALA A 657 -11.37 28.84 1.23
C ALA A 657 -11.32 29.97 2.28
N LYS A 658 -12.47 30.33 2.86
CA LYS A 658 -12.56 31.31 3.96
C LYS A 658 -11.75 30.87 5.18
N ALA A 659 -11.89 29.62 5.62
CA ALA A 659 -11.09 29.08 6.73
C ALA A 659 -9.59 29.12 6.42
N SER A 660 -9.21 28.83 5.18
CA SER A 660 -7.82 28.90 4.72
C SER A 660 -7.27 30.33 4.71
N ILE A 661 -8.09 31.32 4.35
CA ILE A 661 -7.75 32.75 4.43
C ILE A 661 -7.56 33.17 5.90
N ILE A 662 -8.44 32.76 6.81
CA ILE A 662 -8.31 33.06 8.25
C ILE A 662 -7.02 32.47 8.81
N ASN A 663 -6.74 31.19 8.53
CA ASN A 663 -5.52 30.54 8.99
C ASN A 663 -4.26 31.23 8.46
N THR A 664 -4.30 31.69 7.20
CA THR A 664 -3.21 32.43 6.58
C THR A 664 -3.02 33.78 7.27
N LYS A 665 -4.11 34.52 7.54
CA LYS A 665 -4.07 35.77 8.29
C LYS A 665 -3.42 35.58 9.66
N THR A 666 -3.91 34.63 10.46
CA THR A 666 -3.38 34.34 11.80
C THR A 666 -1.91 33.93 11.76
N HIS A 667 -1.50 33.18 10.76
CA HIS A 667 -0.10 32.79 10.60
C HIS A 667 0.82 34.02 10.41
N TYR A 668 0.46 34.94 9.52
CA TYR A 668 1.26 36.14 9.27
C TYR A 668 1.16 37.17 10.40
N GLU A 669 0.03 37.27 11.11
CA GLU A 669 -0.09 38.07 12.34
C GLU A 669 0.86 37.56 13.44
N ASN A 670 0.96 36.24 13.62
CA ASN A 670 1.88 35.63 14.56
C ASN A 670 3.35 35.83 14.15
N GLN A 671 3.66 35.82 12.85
CA GLN A 671 5.01 36.18 12.40
C GLN A 671 5.32 37.65 12.68
N LEU A 672 4.36 38.55 12.40
CA LEU A 672 4.54 39.99 12.62
C LEU A 672 4.70 40.34 14.11
N SER A 673 3.95 39.66 14.99
CA SER A 673 4.03 39.87 16.45
C SER A 673 5.37 39.46 17.05
N VAL A 674 6.08 38.53 16.41
CA VAL A 674 7.45 38.11 16.79
C VAL A 674 8.51 39.02 16.17
N LEU A 675 8.29 39.49 14.94
CA LEU A 675 9.26 40.30 14.19
C LEU A 675 9.32 41.76 14.65
N LEU A 676 8.19 42.39 14.99
CA LEU A 676 8.14 43.80 15.37
C LEU A 676 8.88 44.13 16.68
N PRO A 677 8.75 43.36 17.79
CA PRO A 677 9.46 43.65 19.03
C PRO A 677 10.97 43.45 18.93
N ASN A 678 11.41 42.50 18.10
CA ASN A 678 12.82 42.10 17.95
C ASN A 678 13.50 42.76 16.75
N TYR A 679 12.86 43.76 16.12
CA TYR A 679 13.27 44.30 14.83
C TYR A 679 14.69 44.89 14.85
N GLN A 680 15.07 45.60 15.92
CA GLN A 680 16.40 46.21 16.04
C GLN A 680 17.51 45.16 16.15
N GLU A 681 17.31 44.14 16.98
CA GLU A 681 18.30 43.06 17.20
C GLU A 681 18.45 42.15 15.96
N LEU A 682 17.34 41.86 15.27
CA LEU A 682 17.33 41.08 14.03
C LEU A 682 17.96 41.85 12.85
N SER A 683 17.75 43.17 12.78
CA SER A 683 18.35 44.02 11.73
C SER A 683 19.88 44.06 11.80
N GLU A 684 20.45 43.96 13.01
CA GLU A 684 21.91 43.96 13.22
C GLU A 684 22.56 42.59 12.96
N THR A 685 21.82 41.49 13.13
CA THR A 685 22.35 40.12 13.08
C THR A 685 22.13 39.40 11.75
N LEU A 686 21.17 39.84 10.93
CA LEU A 686 20.80 39.16 9.68
C LEU A 686 21.65 39.61 8.46
N ASN A 687 21.83 38.67 7.53
CA ASN A 687 22.65 38.84 6.33
C ASN A 687 22.01 39.83 5.33
N LYS A 688 22.76 40.85 4.88
CA LYS A 688 22.28 42.03 4.13
C LYS A 688 21.83 41.77 2.66
N GLN A 689 21.54 40.53 2.28
CA GLN A 689 21.16 40.18 0.90
C GLN A 689 19.69 40.48 0.59
N GLU A 690 18.80 40.45 1.59
CA GLU A 690 17.41 40.89 1.49
C GLU A 690 17.10 41.83 2.67
N PRO A 691 16.56 43.04 2.46
CA PRO A 691 16.23 43.95 3.55
C PRO A 691 15.13 43.35 4.43
N LEU A 692 15.35 43.29 5.75
CA LEU A 692 14.34 42.86 6.74
C LEU A 692 13.01 43.61 6.57
N ASP A 693 13.10 44.88 6.15
CA ASP A 693 11.98 45.75 5.80
C ASP A 693 11.07 45.16 4.72
N GLN A 694 11.61 44.45 3.72
CA GLN A 694 10.82 43.81 2.66
C GLN A 694 10.02 42.62 3.18
N HIS A 695 10.56 41.87 4.16
CA HIS A 695 9.87 40.74 4.76
C HIS A 695 8.73 41.20 5.67
N VAL A 696 8.95 42.25 6.46
CA VAL A 696 7.89 42.88 7.27
C VAL A 696 6.81 43.47 6.37
N GLN A 697 7.19 44.18 5.31
CA GLN A 697 6.23 44.69 4.32
C GLN A 697 5.42 43.55 3.68
N TYR A 698 6.07 42.45 3.32
CA TYR A 698 5.42 41.27 2.77
C TYR A 698 4.36 40.69 3.72
N CYS A 699 4.67 40.55 5.01
CA CYS A 699 3.70 40.07 6.00
C CYS A 699 2.48 41.02 6.11
N ILE A 700 2.71 42.34 6.14
CA ILE A 700 1.65 43.34 6.19
C ILE A 700 0.75 43.29 4.94
N ASP A 701 1.36 43.17 3.76
CA ASP A 701 0.66 43.10 2.47
C ASP A 701 -0.27 41.87 2.39
N ILE A 702 0.18 40.74 2.94
CA ILE A 702 -0.62 39.51 2.99
C ILE A 702 -1.77 39.64 4.00
N ILE A 703 -1.53 40.21 5.19
CA ILE A 703 -2.57 40.41 6.21
C ILE A 703 -3.68 41.30 5.64
N LYS A 704 -3.33 42.44 5.03
CA LYS A 704 -4.31 43.34 4.38
C LYS A 704 -5.08 42.65 3.26
N GLY A 705 -4.42 41.83 2.45
CA GLY A 705 -5.09 41.05 1.41
C GLY A 705 -6.06 40.00 1.96
N CYS A 706 -5.73 39.36 3.08
CA CYS A 706 -6.64 38.46 3.78
C CYS A 706 -7.86 39.21 4.35
N GLU A 707 -7.67 40.40 4.92
CA GLU A 707 -8.75 41.23 5.44
C GLU A 707 -9.73 41.65 4.34
N ASN A 708 -9.20 42.10 3.20
CA ASN A 708 -10.03 42.47 2.05
C ASN A 708 -10.79 41.28 1.46
N ALA A 709 -10.17 40.09 1.47
CA ALA A 709 -10.85 38.87 1.08
C ALA A 709 -12.00 38.51 2.04
N LEU A 710 -11.80 38.68 3.36
CA LEU A 710 -12.84 38.42 4.37
C LEU A 710 -14.00 39.42 4.30
N ILE A 711 -13.74 40.68 4.00
CA ILE A 711 -14.79 41.70 3.76
C ILE A 711 -15.73 41.26 2.62
N ALA A 712 -15.24 40.55 1.60
CA ALA A 712 -16.09 40.04 0.52
C ALA A 712 -17.11 38.99 1.01
N TYR A 713 -16.72 38.14 1.96
CA TYR A 713 -17.64 37.19 2.62
C TYR A 713 -18.66 37.91 3.53
N GLU A 714 -18.25 38.98 4.22
CA GLU A 714 -19.14 39.76 5.10
C GLU A 714 -20.19 40.57 4.34
N ARG A 715 -19.85 41.11 3.16
CA ARG A 715 -20.77 41.83 2.27
C ARG A 715 -21.92 40.97 1.75
N GLN A 716 -21.67 39.69 1.48
CA GLN A 716 -22.72 38.76 1.07
C GLN A 716 -23.67 38.43 2.24
N ARG A 717 -23.12 38.28 3.44
CA ARG A 717 -23.91 38.02 4.66
C ARG A 717 -24.89 39.17 4.95
N SER A 718 -24.43 40.41 4.75
CA SER A 718 -25.26 41.62 4.89
C SER A 718 -26.28 41.81 3.75
N ASN A 719 -26.02 41.32 2.55
CA ASN A 719 -27.02 41.25 1.47
C ASN A 719 -28.13 40.21 1.74
N ASN A 720 -27.80 39.09 2.41
CA ASN A 720 -28.81 38.11 2.85
C ASN A 720 -29.68 38.64 3.99
N ASP A 721 -29.13 39.47 4.89
CA ASP A 721 -29.88 40.12 5.99
C ASP A 721 -30.75 41.31 5.53
N GLN A 722 -30.59 41.81 4.30
CA GLN A 722 -31.43 42.87 3.70
C GLN A 722 -32.67 42.35 2.96
N ILE A 723 -32.89 41.04 2.91
CA ILE A 723 -34.17 40.47 2.49
C ILE A 723 -35.15 40.65 3.66
N ILE A 724 -35.86 41.77 3.64
CA ILE A 724 -36.88 42.16 4.62
C ILE A 724 -37.97 41.07 4.69
N ASP A 725 -38.30 40.61 5.90
CA ASP A 725 -39.55 39.90 6.20
C ASP A 725 -40.73 40.73 5.70
N ILE A 726 -41.55 40.17 4.80
CA ILE A 726 -42.86 40.75 4.49
C ILE A 726 -43.72 40.59 5.75
N VAL A 727 -43.76 41.65 6.57
CA VAL A 727 -44.66 41.79 7.71
C VAL A 727 -46.11 41.73 7.21
N GLN A 728 -46.91 40.89 7.88
CA GLN A 728 -48.35 40.73 7.70
C GLN A 728 -49.13 42.06 7.72
N VAL A 729 -50.15 42.18 6.85
CA VAL A 729 -51.33 43.05 7.12
C VAL A 729 -52.62 42.30 6.71
N TYR A 730 -53.26 41.76 7.75
CA TYR A 730 -54.69 41.49 8.01
C TYR A 730 -55.75 41.37 6.87
N THR A 731 -56.49 40.25 6.93
CA THR A 731 -57.86 39.93 6.43
C THR A 731 -58.94 40.92 6.94
N PRO A 732 -60.11 41.15 6.27
CA PRO A 732 -61.25 40.22 6.43
C PRO A 732 -62.38 40.22 5.35
N GLU A 733 -63.26 39.21 5.50
CA GLU A 733 -64.66 39.01 5.06
C GLU A 733 -65.01 38.82 3.55
N VAL A 734 -66.03 38.06 3.10
CA VAL A 734 -67.00 37.04 3.60
C VAL A 734 -67.78 36.58 2.33
N ASN A 735 -68.20 35.30 2.27
CA ASN A 735 -69.28 34.70 1.45
C ASN A 735 -69.19 34.77 -0.11
N ASP A 736 -69.76 33.86 -0.91
CA ASP A 736 -70.95 32.99 -0.81
C ASP A 736 -70.71 31.63 -1.51
N GLY A 737 -71.37 30.57 -1.02
CA GLY A 737 -71.58 29.31 -1.75
C GLY A 737 -71.45 28.04 -0.93
#